data_AF-A0A3S7WQ33-F1
#
_entry.id   AF-A0A3S7WQ33-F1
#
_cell.length_a   1.000
_cell.length_b   1.000
_cell.length_c   1.000
_cell.angle_alpha   90.00
_cell.angle_beta   90.00
_cell.angle_gamma   90.00
#
_symmetry.space_group_name_H-M   'P 1'
#
loop_
_entity.id
_entity.type
_entity.pdbx_description
1 polymer ?
#
loop_
_entity_poly.entity_id
_entity_poly.type
_entity_poly.pdbx_seq_one_letter_code
_entity_poly.pdbx_strand_id
1 'polypeptide(L)'
;MNYASIRTDFYVVPPDMTNLTAQEMRELLRELDGAKVHGKDVPRPIRSWHGTGLPDRVLEVLEEHEYKCPFAVQSLGVPALMSGRDLLLTAKTGSGKTLCYALPLIRHCADQPRCEKGEGPIGLVLVPTQELAMQVFTLLDELGEAAGLRCVASYGSTSLSDNIRHAKAGCELMVATPGRLLDLLTVNGGKTLSLSRVSFVIVDEADRLFDSGFMEHVEAFLKNIRPDRVTGMISATMPKELRGVVAQHLRNPVVISVGGKPTPASNVEQQFFFFDEEVYDANNIKADMSPRLVKLLALLGDEGGDGQNLILVFTQRKEEVDELLGRLTTLGYANRVATLYSGMDPIDREFALEHFVPGKQFILVATAVAERGLDIPYLGLVINYRLPNHYEAYVHRIGRTGRAGRSGRAVSFFTRGKDDDIAPELVEGLERAEQRVPEELYEVAEKVRALRKSGDARYNSGFFRGYCDAKAQRFTDRDKKEKMREAARAAGLEQFLSSSSESDSDASSDEDANITAVPVQSRARAASAEEAAASSMALTLHRGAQSGALTLSAAQEDRISKALAFAQKTTTAATMAADEATMVRFQSEYPINDLPDAVRGKLQSGAFMRSIAEETETSLIRKGVYFDPRYKHSRRMKEGEKPLYFLIVGKSMEAVRAARNKLDEVKAELLSKQKKTGSVTGATI
;
A
#
# COMPACT_ATOMS: atom_id res chain seq x y z
N MET A 1 -20.06 17.63 -24.96
CA MET A 1 -20.23 18.65 -23.90
C MET A 1 -19.72 19.97 -24.44
N ASN A 2 -20.42 21.06 -24.17
CA ASN A 2 -19.94 22.41 -24.49
C ASN A 2 -19.19 22.92 -23.26
N TYR A 3 -17.87 23.04 -23.34
CA TYR A 3 -17.04 23.48 -22.21
C TYR A 3 -16.82 24.98 -22.26
N ALA A 4 -16.84 25.64 -21.09
CA ALA A 4 -16.47 27.05 -20.99
C ALA A 4 -15.00 27.25 -21.38
N SER A 5 -14.68 28.34 -22.09
CA SER A 5 -13.30 28.69 -22.41
C SER A 5 -12.48 28.89 -21.14
N ILE A 6 -11.27 28.35 -21.14
CA ILE A 6 -10.32 28.50 -20.02
C ILE A 6 -9.06 29.17 -20.51
N ARG A 7 -8.49 30.04 -19.68
CA ARG A 7 -7.12 30.50 -19.84
C ARG A 7 -6.21 29.49 -19.16
N THR A 8 -5.15 29.07 -19.83
CA THR A 8 -4.16 28.11 -19.30
C THR A 8 -2.75 28.68 -19.26
N ASP A 9 -2.46 29.72 -20.05
CA ASP A 9 -1.17 30.39 -20.08
C ASP A 9 -1.17 31.67 -19.23
N PHE A 10 -0.43 31.58 -18.13
CA PHE A 10 -0.20 32.62 -17.14
C PHE A 10 1.28 33.01 -17.06
N TYR A 11 2.16 32.23 -17.69
CA TYR A 11 3.57 32.35 -17.44
C TYR A 11 4.16 33.53 -18.22
N VAL A 12 4.78 34.46 -17.49
CA VAL A 12 5.55 35.55 -18.05
C VAL A 12 7.02 35.28 -17.77
N VAL A 13 7.84 35.23 -18.82
CA VAL A 13 9.27 34.97 -18.70
C VAL A 13 9.93 36.11 -17.91
N PRO A 14 10.65 35.81 -16.81
CA PRO A 14 11.40 36.81 -16.06
C PRO A 14 12.43 37.54 -16.94
N PRO A 15 12.62 38.87 -16.77
CA PRO A 15 13.54 39.65 -17.60
C PRO A 15 14.98 39.13 -17.62
N ASP A 16 15.44 38.55 -16.51
CA ASP A 16 16.76 37.94 -16.36
C ASP A 16 16.91 36.61 -17.12
N MET A 17 15.80 36.00 -17.55
CA MET A 17 15.77 34.71 -18.24
C MET A 17 15.48 34.81 -19.75
N THR A 18 15.06 35.99 -20.23
CA THR A 18 14.62 36.21 -21.62
C THR A 18 15.73 36.01 -22.64
N ASN A 19 16.94 36.52 -22.36
CA ASN A 19 18.04 36.60 -23.32
C ASN A 19 19.12 35.52 -23.13
N LEU A 20 18.83 34.46 -22.36
CA LEU A 20 19.79 33.38 -22.12
C LEU A 20 20.12 32.62 -23.40
N THR A 21 21.42 32.56 -23.72
CA THR A 21 21.98 31.76 -24.80
C THR A 21 21.80 30.26 -24.54
N ALA A 22 21.96 29.44 -25.58
CA ALA A 22 21.90 27.98 -25.44
C ALA A 22 23.01 27.42 -24.55
N GLN A 23 24.15 28.10 -24.44
CA GLN A 23 25.23 27.71 -23.54
C GLN A 23 24.88 28.01 -22.08
N GLU A 24 24.46 29.24 -21.77
CA GLU A 24 24.05 29.62 -20.42
C GLU A 24 22.88 28.77 -19.92
N MET A 25 21.94 28.40 -20.80
CA MET A 25 20.86 27.48 -20.45
C MET A 25 21.37 26.09 -20.07
N ARG A 26 22.39 25.57 -20.76
CA ARG A 26 23.00 24.26 -20.42
C ARG A 26 23.76 24.33 -19.10
N GLU A 27 24.43 25.44 -18.82
CA GLU A 27 25.12 25.69 -17.55
C GLU A 27 24.09 25.78 -16.41
N LEU A 28 23.01 26.53 -16.60
CA LEU A 28 21.91 26.61 -15.64
C LEU A 28 21.27 25.25 -15.35
N LEU A 29 21.00 24.44 -16.39
CA LEU A 29 20.47 23.09 -16.18
C LEU A 29 21.43 22.19 -15.41
N ARG A 30 22.74 22.41 -15.54
CA ARG A 30 23.75 21.71 -14.73
C ARG A 30 23.68 22.14 -13.27
N GLU A 31 23.51 23.43 -13.00
CA GLU A 31 23.32 23.99 -11.65
C GLU A 31 22.01 23.53 -11.00
N LEU A 32 20.96 23.33 -11.80
CA LEU A 32 19.66 22.82 -11.37
C LEU A 32 19.69 21.28 -11.24
N ASP A 33 20.60 20.75 -10.42
CA ASP A 33 20.75 19.30 -10.13
C ASP A 33 20.93 18.43 -11.39
N GLY A 34 21.61 18.95 -12.41
CA GLY A 34 21.82 18.23 -13.67
C GLY A 34 20.53 17.88 -14.40
N ALA A 35 19.51 18.74 -14.30
CA ALA A 35 18.20 18.52 -14.88
C ALA A 35 18.27 18.27 -16.39
N LYS A 36 17.49 17.30 -16.84
CA LYS A 36 17.28 17.01 -18.25
C LYS A 36 15.87 17.42 -18.63
N VAL A 37 15.75 18.26 -19.65
CA VAL A 37 14.47 18.77 -20.13
C VAL A 37 14.31 18.43 -21.60
N HIS A 38 13.17 17.85 -21.96
CA HIS A 38 12.80 17.50 -23.31
C HIS A 38 11.40 18.01 -23.62
N GLY A 39 11.14 18.37 -24.87
CA GLY A 39 9.85 18.88 -25.31
C GLY A 39 10.04 19.97 -26.35
N LYS A 40 8.96 20.28 -27.07
CA LYS A 40 8.94 21.43 -27.99
C LYS A 40 8.64 22.71 -27.21
N ASP A 41 9.30 23.81 -27.53
CA ASP A 41 9.04 25.16 -26.98
C ASP A 41 8.95 25.14 -25.45
N VAL A 42 10.02 24.65 -24.80
CA VAL A 42 10.09 24.52 -23.34
C VAL A 42 10.19 25.92 -22.71
N PRO A 43 9.33 26.28 -21.73
CA PRO A 43 9.41 27.55 -21.03
C PRO A 43 10.74 27.74 -20.30
N ARG A 44 11.17 29.00 -20.18
CA ARG A 44 12.38 29.33 -19.41
C ARG A 44 12.15 29.04 -17.91
N PRO A 45 13.21 28.69 -17.15
CA PRO A 45 13.08 28.44 -15.71
C PRO A 45 12.75 29.72 -14.93
N ILE A 46 12.27 29.56 -13.70
CA ILE A 46 12.20 30.64 -12.70
C ILE A 46 13.33 30.50 -11.68
N ARG A 47 13.80 31.64 -11.14
CA ARG A 47 14.81 31.69 -10.06
C ARG A 47 14.27 32.25 -8.74
N SER A 48 13.10 32.87 -8.79
CA SER A 48 12.41 33.47 -7.65
C SER A 48 10.91 33.22 -7.78
N TRP A 49 10.21 33.27 -6.65
CA TRP A 49 8.75 33.22 -6.61
C TRP A 49 8.11 34.53 -7.07
N HIS A 50 8.81 35.65 -6.96
CA HIS A 50 8.31 36.94 -7.42
C HIS A 50 8.17 36.94 -8.94
N GLY A 51 7.12 37.60 -9.45
CA GLY A 51 6.84 37.67 -10.89
C GLY A 51 6.24 36.40 -11.50
N THR A 52 5.90 35.38 -10.69
CA THR A 52 5.21 34.16 -11.15
C THR A 52 3.71 34.36 -11.38
N GLY A 53 3.17 35.52 -11.01
CA GLY A 53 1.74 35.84 -11.13
C GLY A 53 0.85 35.18 -10.07
N LEU A 54 1.43 34.63 -9.00
CA LEU A 54 0.71 34.15 -7.83
C LEU A 54 0.07 35.30 -7.03
N PRO A 55 -1.03 35.06 -6.29
CA PRO A 55 -1.60 36.05 -5.37
C PRO A 55 -0.59 36.45 -4.28
N ASP A 56 -0.59 37.73 -3.87
CA ASP A 56 0.37 38.25 -2.87
C ASP A 56 0.31 37.48 -1.55
N ARG A 57 -0.90 37.12 -1.09
CA ARG A 57 -1.10 36.29 0.11
C ARG A 57 -0.45 34.91 0.00
N VAL A 58 -0.40 34.32 -1.19
CA VAL A 58 0.29 33.04 -1.41
C VAL A 58 1.80 33.24 -1.28
N LEU A 59 2.34 34.36 -1.78
CA LEU A 59 3.76 34.68 -1.62
C LEU A 59 4.13 34.92 -0.15
N GLU A 60 3.27 35.60 0.62
CA GLU A 60 3.44 35.78 2.08
C GLU A 60 3.54 34.42 2.79
N VAL A 61 2.65 33.46 2.48
CA VAL A 61 2.72 32.10 3.06
C VAL A 61 4.02 31.40 2.68
N LEU A 62 4.51 31.55 1.45
CA LEU A 62 5.81 30.98 1.06
C LEU A 62 6.97 31.58 1.87
N GLU A 63 6.92 32.86 2.20
CA GLU A 63 7.90 33.54 3.04
C GLU A 63 7.83 33.08 4.51
N GLU A 64 6.62 32.91 5.06
CA GLU A 64 6.37 32.40 6.41
C GLU A 64 6.91 30.98 6.62
N HIS A 65 6.81 30.12 5.59
CA HIS A 65 7.40 28.78 5.57
C HIS A 65 8.90 28.76 5.23
N GLU A 66 9.54 29.93 5.11
CA GLU A 66 10.94 30.12 4.75
C GLU A 66 11.33 29.50 3.39
N TYR A 67 10.40 29.40 2.45
CA TYR A 67 10.66 28.94 1.08
C TYR A 67 11.32 30.06 0.27
N LYS A 68 12.60 30.35 0.55
CA LYS A 68 13.32 31.51 -0.03
C LYS A 68 13.49 31.47 -1.55
N CYS A 69 13.71 30.28 -2.12
CA CYS A 69 13.96 30.13 -3.56
C CYS A 69 13.45 28.77 -4.07
N PRO A 70 13.07 28.68 -5.35
CA PRO A 70 12.59 27.44 -5.96
C PRO A 70 13.70 26.39 -6.07
N PHE A 71 13.40 25.15 -5.70
CA PHE A 71 14.24 23.99 -6.02
C PHE A 71 14.29 23.73 -7.52
N ALA A 72 15.25 22.90 -7.96
CA ALA A 72 15.43 22.58 -9.38
C ALA A 72 14.15 22.08 -10.08
N VAL A 73 13.36 21.22 -9.42
CA VAL A 73 12.09 20.75 -9.98
C VAL A 73 11.05 21.87 -10.09
N GLN A 74 11.01 22.78 -9.13
CA GLN A 74 10.05 23.89 -9.09
C GLN A 74 10.44 24.94 -10.14
N SER A 75 11.73 25.26 -10.22
CA SER A 75 12.31 26.18 -11.20
C SER A 75 11.94 25.83 -12.63
N LEU A 76 11.81 24.53 -12.95
CA LEU A 76 11.51 24.05 -14.29
C LEU A 76 10.03 23.66 -14.49
N GLY A 77 9.41 23.04 -13.48
CA GLY A 77 8.05 22.50 -13.61
C GLY A 77 6.95 23.53 -13.39
N VAL A 78 7.15 24.52 -12.51
CA VAL A 78 6.21 25.63 -12.32
C VAL A 78 5.97 26.39 -13.63
N PRO A 79 7.00 26.88 -14.36
CA PRO A 79 6.77 27.59 -15.62
C PRO A 79 6.18 26.68 -16.71
N ALA A 80 6.51 25.39 -16.73
CA ALA A 80 5.88 24.43 -17.65
C ALA A 80 4.35 24.38 -17.44
N LEU A 81 3.91 24.15 -16.21
CA LEU A 81 2.48 24.07 -15.88
C LEU A 81 1.78 25.42 -16.00
N MET A 82 2.42 26.53 -15.60
CA MET A 82 1.85 27.88 -15.73
C MET A 82 1.73 28.34 -17.19
N SER A 83 2.49 27.76 -18.11
CA SER A 83 2.33 27.99 -19.56
C SER A 83 1.20 27.16 -20.20
N GLY A 84 0.43 26.43 -19.39
CA GLY A 84 -0.66 25.57 -19.85
C GLY A 84 -0.18 24.28 -20.54
N ARG A 85 1.09 23.89 -20.34
CA ARG A 85 1.66 22.69 -20.94
C ARG A 85 1.51 21.50 -20.01
N ASP A 86 1.22 20.35 -20.61
CA ASP A 86 1.28 19.08 -19.90
C ASP A 86 2.71 18.79 -19.45
N LEU A 87 2.85 18.14 -18.29
CA LEU A 87 4.14 17.89 -17.65
C LEU A 87 4.28 16.41 -17.30
N LEU A 88 5.41 15.82 -17.68
CA LEU A 88 5.90 14.56 -17.14
C LEU A 88 7.14 14.84 -16.29
N LEU A 89 7.00 14.79 -14.97
CA LEU A 89 8.06 15.12 -14.02
C LEU A 89 8.58 13.87 -13.31
N THR A 90 9.88 13.64 -13.41
CA THR A 90 10.60 12.59 -12.66
C THR A 90 11.64 13.22 -11.75
N ALA A 91 11.48 13.11 -10.43
CA ALA A 91 12.45 13.64 -9.48
C ALA A 91 12.41 12.94 -8.12
N LYS A 92 13.55 12.82 -7.44
CA LYS A 92 13.67 12.13 -6.13
C LYS A 92 12.66 12.64 -5.07
N THR A 93 12.40 11.83 -4.04
CA THR A 93 11.65 12.30 -2.85
C THR A 93 12.35 13.45 -2.16
N GLY A 94 11.57 14.32 -1.53
CA GLY A 94 12.10 15.51 -0.84
C GLY A 94 12.58 16.61 -1.79
N SER A 95 12.48 16.45 -3.11
CA SER A 95 12.89 17.48 -4.07
C SER A 95 11.89 18.63 -4.22
N GLY A 96 10.83 18.70 -3.40
CA GLY A 96 9.82 19.77 -3.47
C GLY A 96 8.78 19.63 -4.60
N LYS A 97 8.48 18.40 -5.05
CA LYS A 97 7.52 18.13 -6.14
C LYS A 97 6.10 18.64 -5.86
N THR A 98 5.66 18.60 -4.60
CA THR A 98 4.30 18.99 -4.22
C THR A 98 4.05 20.48 -4.51
N LEU A 99 4.94 21.36 -4.06
CA LEU A 99 4.88 22.80 -4.39
C LEU A 99 4.99 23.08 -5.90
N CYS A 100 5.77 22.26 -6.62
CA CYS A 100 5.96 22.41 -8.07
C CYS A 100 4.64 22.38 -8.84
N TYR A 101 3.68 21.53 -8.43
CA TYR A 101 2.36 21.50 -9.07
C TYR A 101 1.29 22.28 -8.29
N ALA A 102 1.42 22.44 -6.97
CA ALA A 102 0.45 23.16 -6.16
C ALA A 102 0.32 24.63 -6.57
N LEU A 103 1.45 25.32 -6.79
CA LEU A 103 1.43 26.75 -7.12
C LEU A 103 0.77 27.05 -8.48
N PRO A 104 1.12 26.36 -9.59
CA PRO A 104 0.39 26.50 -10.85
C PRO A 104 -1.10 26.14 -10.71
N LEU A 105 -1.42 25.09 -9.94
CA LEU A 105 -2.80 24.64 -9.72
C LEU A 105 -3.65 25.74 -9.04
N ILE A 106 -3.10 26.37 -7.99
CA ILE A 106 -3.75 27.47 -7.28
C ILE A 106 -3.95 28.66 -8.22
N ARG A 107 -2.91 29.04 -8.97
CA ARG A 107 -3.01 30.16 -9.92
C ARG A 107 -4.09 29.92 -10.97
N HIS A 108 -4.17 28.70 -11.49
CA HIS A 108 -5.15 28.30 -12.50
C HIS A 108 -6.57 28.32 -11.95
N CYS A 109 -6.79 27.82 -10.73
CA CYS A 109 -8.10 27.86 -10.08
C CYS A 109 -8.54 29.30 -9.74
N ALA A 110 -7.61 30.16 -9.33
CA ALA A 110 -7.88 31.57 -9.02
C ALA A 110 -8.29 32.40 -10.26
N ASP A 111 -7.93 31.98 -11.48
CA ASP A 111 -8.35 32.65 -12.72
C ASP A 111 -9.76 32.29 -13.18
N GLN A 112 -10.40 31.33 -12.53
CA GLN A 112 -11.68 30.79 -12.96
C GLN A 112 -12.84 31.25 -12.09
N PRO A 113 -14.08 31.24 -12.63
CA PRO A 113 -15.27 31.50 -11.83
C PRO A 113 -15.33 30.57 -10.62
N ARG A 114 -15.78 31.07 -9.46
CA ARG A 114 -15.93 30.24 -8.26
C ARG A 114 -16.89 29.07 -8.50
N CYS A 115 -16.72 27.99 -7.74
CA CYS A 115 -17.62 26.84 -7.83
C CYS A 115 -18.94 27.13 -7.13
N GLU A 116 -20.04 26.97 -7.85
CA GLU A 116 -21.38 27.03 -7.28
C GLU A 116 -21.72 25.74 -6.51
N LYS A 117 -22.83 25.77 -5.78
CA LYS A 117 -23.30 24.64 -5.00
C LYS A 117 -23.62 23.45 -5.92
N GLY A 118 -22.97 22.32 -5.69
CA GLY A 118 -23.14 21.10 -6.49
C GLY A 118 -22.27 21.04 -7.75
N GLU A 119 -21.47 22.07 -8.04
CA GLU A 119 -20.40 21.96 -9.03
C GLU A 119 -19.18 21.23 -8.45
N GLY A 120 -18.44 20.53 -9.31
CA GLY A 120 -17.23 19.84 -8.91
C GLY A 120 -15.94 20.62 -9.16
N PRO A 121 -14.78 19.99 -8.88
CA PRO A 121 -13.48 20.63 -8.84
C PRO A 121 -13.06 21.29 -10.15
N ILE A 122 -12.27 22.35 -10.02
CA ILE A 122 -11.49 22.95 -11.11
C ILE A 122 -10.13 22.26 -11.20
N GLY A 123 -9.50 22.09 -10.03
CA GLY A 123 -8.23 21.39 -9.85
C GLY A 123 -8.42 20.05 -9.15
N LEU A 124 -7.86 18.98 -9.73
CA LEU A 124 -7.92 17.63 -9.17
C LEU A 124 -6.52 17.06 -8.98
N VAL A 125 -6.21 16.58 -7.79
CA VAL A 125 -4.97 15.86 -7.46
C VAL A 125 -5.29 14.43 -7.07
N LEU A 126 -4.83 13.47 -7.87
CA LEU A 126 -4.95 12.05 -7.62
C LEU A 126 -3.67 11.53 -6.94
N VAL A 127 -3.85 10.78 -5.86
CA VAL A 127 -2.77 10.20 -5.05
C VAL A 127 -3.06 8.73 -4.71
N PRO A 128 -2.04 7.86 -4.57
CA PRO A 128 -2.23 6.43 -4.32
C PRO A 128 -2.68 6.07 -2.91
N THR A 129 -2.31 6.85 -1.89
CA THR A 129 -2.55 6.50 -0.48
C THR A 129 -3.27 7.61 0.29
N GLN A 130 -3.93 7.23 1.38
CA GLN A 130 -4.67 8.17 2.24
C GLN A 130 -3.70 9.12 2.97
N GLU A 131 -2.54 8.62 3.38
CA GLU A 131 -1.54 9.43 4.10
C GLU A 131 -0.94 10.49 3.20
N LEU A 132 -0.64 10.15 1.95
CA LEU A 132 -0.18 11.12 0.97
C LEU A 132 -1.27 12.14 0.64
N ALA A 133 -2.54 11.71 0.58
CA ALA A 133 -3.67 12.61 0.39
C ALA A 133 -3.77 13.64 1.52
N MET A 134 -3.61 13.23 2.77
CA MET A 134 -3.57 14.13 3.93
C MET A 134 -2.45 15.16 3.82
N GLN A 135 -1.23 14.70 3.51
CA GLN A 135 -0.06 15.59 3.38
C GLN A 135 -0.25 16.63 2.27
N VAL A 136 -0.74 16.21 1.11
CA VAL A 136 -1.00 17.11 -0.02
C VAL A 136 -2.17 18.04 0.28
N PHE A 137 -3.21 17.54 0.94
CA PHE A 137 -4.37 18.34 1.36
C PHE A 137 -3.97 19.46 2.31
N THR A 138 -3.21 19.18 3.38
CA THR A 138 -2.79 20.20 4.35
C THR A 138 -2.09 21.38 3.67
N LEU A 139 -1.16 21.10 2.75
CA LEU A 139 -0.46 22.15 2.00
C LEU A 139 -1.40 22.91 1.06
N LEU A 140 -2.27 22.22 0.33
CA LEU A 140 -3.18 22.86 -0.62
C LEU A 140 -4.31 23.63 0.05
N ASP A 141 -4.72 23.23 1.25
CA ASP A 141 -5.75 23.91 2.02
C ASP A 141 -5.23 25.26 2.52
N GLU A 142 -4.03 25.30 3.10
CA GLU A 142 -3.37 26.53 3.54
C GLU A 142 -3.13 27.51 2.39
N LEU A 143 -2.52 27.05 1.30
CA LEU A 143 -2.27 27.90 0.13
C LEU A 143 -3.57 28.26 -0.61
N GLY A 144 -4.57 27.37 -0.57
CA GLY A 144 -5.90 27.59 -1.12
C GLY A 144 -6.67 28.68 -0.37
N GLU A 145 -6.62 28.66 0.96
CA GLU A 145 -7.21 29.69 1.82
C GLU A 145 -6.59 31.06 1.54
N ALA A 146 -5.26 31.14 1.43
CA ALA A 146 -4.54 32.34 1.04
C ALA A 146 -4.97 32.89 -0.34
N ALA A 147 -5.37 32.01 -1.26
CA ALA A 147 -5.92 32.37 -2.57
C ALA A 147 -7.46 32.56 -2.59
N GLY A 148 -8.15 32.37 -1.46
CA GLY A 148 -9.61 32.43 -1.37
C GLY A 148 -10.33 31.30 -2.11
N LEU A 149 -9.72 30.11 -2.17
CA LEU A 149 -10.21 28.88 -2.79
C LEU A 149 -10.55 27.84 -1.73
N ARG A 150 -11.54 26.97 -1.98
CA ARG A 150 -11.87 25.85 -1.09
C ARG A 150 -11.22 24.56 -1.55
N CYS A 151 -10.53 23.91 -0.63
CA CYS A 151 -9.94 22.59 -0.82
C CYS A 151 -10.80 21.51 -0.17
N VAL A 152 -10.95 20.36 -0.83
CA VAL A 152 -11.66 19.19 -0.28
C VAL A 152 -10.79 17.95 -0.43
N ALA A 153 -10.61 17.24 0.69
CA ALA A 153 -9.95 15.94 0.72
C ALA A 153 -10.97 14.80 0.60
N SER A 154 -10.66 13.79 -0.22
CA SER A 154 -11.49 12.60 -0.40
C SER A 154 -10.65 11.32 -0.36
N TYR A 155 -10.54 10.74 0.82
CA TYR A 155 -9.84 9.47 1.06
C TYR A 155 -10.56 8.63 2.13
N GLY A 156 -10.09 7.41 2.37
CA GLY A 156 -10.83 6.38 3.10
C GLY A 156 -11.12 6.66 4.57
N SER A 157 -10.33 7.50 5.25
CA SER A 157 -10.48 7.77 6.69
C SER A 157 -11.51 8.84 7.04
N THR A 158 -12.07 9.59 6.08
CA THR A 158 -13.15 10.56 6.34
C THR A 158 -14.53 9.96 6.07
N SER A 159 -15.55 10.37 6.84
CA SER A 159 -16.91 9.89 6.60
C SER A 159 -17.38 10.27 5.18
N LEU A 160 -18.04 9.35 4.47
CA LEU A 160 -18.54 9.65 3.13
C LEU A 160 -19.56 10.80 3.16
N SER A 161 -20.36 10.87 4.23
CA SER A 161 -21.31 11.97 4.48
C SER A 161 -20.64 13.34 4.56
N ASP A 162 -19.50 13.47 5.24
CA ASP A 162 -18.79 14.75 5.34
C ASP A 162 -18.17 15.14 3.99
N ASN A 163 -17.59 14.17 3.27
CA ASN A 163 -17.06 14.44 1.92
C ASN A 163 -18.18 14.92 0.98
N ILE A 164 -19.37 14.32 1.03
CA ILE A 164 -20.53 14.76 0.26
C ILE A 164 -20.93 16.18 0.65
N ARG A 165 -20.95 16.50 1.95
CA ARG A 165 -21.31 17.84 2.45
C ARG A 165 -20.33 18.90 1.94
N HIS A 166 -19.03 18.66 2.07
CA HIS A 166 -17.98 19.59 1.64
C HIS A 166 -17.95 19.72 0.11
N ALA A 167 -18.04 18.61 -0.62
CA ALA A 167 -18.12 18.63 -2.07
C ALA A 167 -19.34 19.42 -2.59
N LYS A 168 -20.52 19.24 -1.96
CA LYS A 168 -21.74 19.97 -2.36
C LYS A 168 -21.69 21.46 -2.06
N ALA A 169 -20.91 21.90 -1.07
CA ALA A 169 -20.78 23.33 -0.76
C ALA A 169 -20.09 24.11 -1.89
N GLY A 170 -19.35 23.40 -2.75
CA GLY A 170 -18.50 23.94 -3.80
C GLY A 170 -17.04 23.64 -3.50
N CYS A 171 -16.33 23.18 -4.52
CA CYS A 171 -15.00 22.62 -4.40
C CYS A 171 -14.17 23.17 -5.56
N GLU A 172 -13.21 24.05 -5.30
CA GLU A 172 -12.29 24.53 -6.34
C GLU A 172 -11.13 23.56 -6.52
N LEU A 173 -10.59 23.06 -5.40
CA LEU A 173 -9.47 22.11 -5.33
C LEU A 173 -9.93 20.81 -4.68
N MET A 174 -9.57 19.67 -5.27
CA MET A 174 -9.81 18.35 -4.68
C MET A 174 -8.54 17.50 -4.66
N VAL A 175 -8.25 16.92 -3.49
CA VAL A 175 -7.22 15.87 -3.33
C VAL A 175 -7.93 14.55 -3.05
N ALA A 176 -7.71 13.53 -3.87
CA ALA A 176 -8.46 12.29 -3.74
C ALA A 176 -7.66 11.01 -4.04
N THR A 177 -8.00 9.93 -3.33
CA THR A 177 -7.63 8.58 -3.74
C THR A 177 -8.64 8.05 -4.76
N PRO A 178 -8.21 7.29 -5.80
CA PRO A 178 -9.10 6.90 -6.90
C PRO A 178 -10.38 6.17 -6.48
N GLY A 179 -10.27 5.23 -5.54
CA GLY A 179 -11.44 4.48 -5.05
C GLY A 179 -12.49 5.38 -4.39
N ARG A 180 -12.07 6.29 -3.51
CA ARG A 180 -13.01 7.18 -2.82
C ARG A 180 -13.58 8.27 -3.74
N LEU A 181 -12.81 8.72 -4.73
CA LEU A 181 -13.33 9.59 -5.78
C LEU A 181 -14.43 8.89 -6.58
N LEU A 182 -14.23 7.62 -6.95
CA LEU A 182 -15.27 6.83 -7.63
C LEU A 182 -16.54 6.74 -6.78
N ASP A 183 -16.43 6.46 -5.48
CA ASP A 183 -17.58 6.45 -4.58
C ASP A 183 -18.32 7.79 -4.62
N LEU A 184 -17.63 8.94 -4.51
CA LEU A 184 -18.27 10.26 -4.55
C LEU A 184 -18.97 10.56 -5.88
N LEU A 185 -18.37 10.14 -7.00
CA LEU A 185 -18.93 10.34 -8.34
C LEU A 185 -20.16 9.46 -8.59
N THR A 186 -20.39 8.42 -7.78
CA THR A 186 -21.43 7.41 -8.03
C THR A 186 -22.57 7.51 -7.04
N VAL A 187 -22.30 8.06 -5.85
CA VAL A 187 -23.30 8.36 -4.83
C VAL A 187 -24.42 9.27 -5.37
N ASN A 188 -25.66 8.89 -5.04
CA ASN A 188 -26.91 9.54 -5.48
C ASN A 188 -27.09 9.57 -7.01
N GLY A 189 -26.54 8.58 -7.71
CA GLY A 189 -26.72 8.44 -9.15
C GLY A 189 -25.97 9.51 -9.94
N GLY A 190 -24.74 9.86 -9.55
CA GLY A 190 -23.92 10.87 -10.25
C GLY A 190 -24.25 12.33 -9.95
N LYS A 191 -25.25 12.61 -9.12
CA LYS A 191 -25.72 13.99 -8.84
C LYS A 191 -24.93 14.74 -7.78
N THR A 192 -23.96 14.08 -7.13
CA THR A 192 -23.27 14.64 -5.97
C THR A 192 -22.05 15.47 -6.37
N LEU A 193 -21.29 15.01 -7.36
CA LEU A 193 -20.05 15.62 -7.81
C LEU A 193 -19.90 15.37 -9.31
N SER A 194 -19.43 16.38 -10.05
CA SER A 194 -19.16 16.27 -11.49
C SER A 194 -17.73 16.67 -11.82
N LEU A 195 -17.07 15.94 -12.73
CA LEU A 195 -15.73 16.29 -13.21
C LEU A 195 -15.74 17.31 -14.38
N SER A 196 -16.92 17.83 -14.76
CA SER A 196 -17.08 18.68 -15.95
C SER A 196 -16.28 19.99 -15.90
N ARG A 197 -16.02 20.50 -14.70
CA ARG A 197 -15.24 21.74 -14.47
C ARG A 197 -13.73 21.51 -14.36
N VAL A 198 -13.30 20.26 -14.23
CA VAL A 198 -11.89 19.95 -14.03
C VAL A 198 -11.11 20.36 -15.27
N SER A 199 -10.16 21.26 -15.08
CA SER A 199 -9.33 21.83 -16.15
C SER A 199 -7.83 21.76 -15.84
N PHE A 200 -7.48 21.32 -14.63
CA PHE A 200 -6.11 21.03 -14.23
C PHE A 200 -6.10 19.74 -13.42
N VAL A 201 -5.35 18.74 -13.88
CA VAL A 201 -5.24 17.43 -13.23
C VAL A 201 -3.79 17.12 -12.90
N ILE A 202 -3.56 16.71 -11.67
CA ILE A 202 -2.29 16.15 -11.22
C ILE A 202 -2.48 14.70 -10.85
N VAL A 203 -1.58 13.86 -11.33
CA VAL A 203 -1.43 12.46 -10.92
C VAL A 203 -0.08 12.36 -10.22
N ASP A 204 -0.10 12.36 -8.89
CA ASP A 204 1.12 12.25 -8.08
C ASP A 204 1.38 10.80 -7.68
N GLU A 205 2.66 10.44 -7.58
CA GLU A 205 3.14 9.04 -7.55
C GLU A 205 2.49 8.20 -8.67
N ALA A 206 2.57 8.69 -9.91
CA ALA A 206 1.97 8.05 -11.09
C ALA A 206 2.40 6.59 -11.30
N ASP A 207 3.65 6.25 -11.02
CA ASP A 207 4.12 4.86 -10.99
C ASP A 207 3.26 3.95 -10.12
N ARG A 208 2.92 4.40 -8.91
CA ARG A 208 2.12 3.62 -7.98
C ARG A 208 0.67 3.55 -8.34
N LEU A 209 0.10 4.65 -8.84
CA LEU A 209 -1.28 4.65 -9.31
C LEU A 209 -1.50 3.71 -10.50
N PHE A 210 -0.48 3.54 -11.35
CA PHE A 210 -0.53 2.64 -12.49
C PHE A 210 -0.10 1.20 -12.15
N ASP A 211 0.70 0.97 -11.09
CA ASP A 211 1.09 -0.39 -10.62
C ASP A 211 0.09 -1.02 -9.64
N SER A 212 -0.54 -0.23 -8.76
CA SER A 212 -1.35 -0.72 -7.63
C SER A 212 -2.79 -1.13 -8.00
N GLY A 213 -3.08 -1.39 -9.28
CA GLY A 213 -4.43 -1.72 -9.75
C GLY A 213 -5.41 -0.53 -9.81
N PHE A 214 -4.95 0.71 -9.61
CA PHE A 214 -5.79 1.91 -9.78
C PHE A 214 -5.83 2.44 -11.22
N MET A 215 -5.04 1.86 -12.13
CA MET A 215 -4.91 2.32 -13.52
C MET A 215 -6.26 2.56 -14.19
N GLU A 216 -7.16 1.57 -14.17
CA GLU A 216 -8.47 1.69 -14.82
C GLU A 216 -9.30 2.86 -14.28
N HIS A 217 -9.21 3.12 -12.97
CA HIS A 217 -9.89 4.25 -12.33
C HIS A 217 -9.31 5.58 -12.82
N VAL A 218 -7.97 5.71 -12.80
CA VAL A 218 -7.27 6.92 -13.25
C VAL A 218 -7.56 7.20 -14.73
N GLU A 219 -7.47 6.18 -15.58
CA GLU A 219 -7.80 6.33 -17.00
C GLU A 219 -9.25 6.72 -17.22
N ALA A 220 -10.19 6.11 -16.47
CA ALA A 220 -11.60 6.46 -16.55
C ALA A 220 -11.81 7.94 -16.19
N PHE A 221 -11.17 8.44 -15.13
CA PHE A 221 -11.27 9.87 -14.78
C PHE A 221 -10.69 10.77 -15.87
N LEU A 222 -9.47 10.50 -16.34
CA LEU A 222 -8.79 11.31 -17.35
C LEU A 222 -9.55 11.34 -18.69
N LYS A 223 -10.20 10.24 -19.08
CA LYS A 223 -11.04 10.18 -20.29
C LYS A 223 -12.33 10.99 -20.17
N ASN A 224 -12.82 11.21 -18.94
CA ASN A 224 -14.09 11.92 -18.69
C ASN A 224 -13.90 13.38 -18.27
N ILE A 225 -12.66 13.83 -18.16
CA ILE A 225 -12.33 15.25 -17.99
C ILE A 225 -12.16 15.87 -19.38
N ARG A 226 -12.49 17.16 -19.50
CA ARG A 226 -12.33 17.93 -20.73
C ARG A 226 -10.95 17.72 -21.38
N PRO A 227 -10.88 17.68 -22.73
CA PRO A 227 -9.63 17.36 -23.42
C PRO A 227 -8.60 18.50 -23.35
N ASP A 228 -9.03 19.75 -23.25
CA ASP A 228 -8.18 20.95 -23.18
C ASP A 228 -7.66 21.28 -21.77
N ARG A 229 -7.77 20.33 -20.83
CA ARG A 229 -7.15 20.41 -19.49
C ARG A 229 -5.62 20.46 -19.57
N VAL A 230 -5.01 20.99 -18.51
CA VAL A 230 -3.58 20.82 -18.20
C VAL A 230 -3.41 19.54 -17.37
N THR A 231 -2.47 18.68 -17.74
CA THR A 231 -2.20 17.41 -17.05
C THR A 231 -0.74 17.33 -16.60
N GLY A 232 -0.53 17.15 -15.30
CA GLY A 232 0.79 16.85 -14.71
C GLY A 232 0.86 15.41 -14.20
N MET A 233 1.82 14.65 -14.70
CA MET A 233 2.14 13.29 -14.24
C MET A 233 3.47 13.36 -13.49
N ILE A 234 3.40 13.15 -12.19
CA ILE A 234 4.53 13.33 -11.29
C ILE A 234 4.85 12.00 -10.64
N SER A 235 6.13 11.63 -10.68
CA SER A 235 6.61 10.53 -9.87
C SER A 235 8.07 10.73 -9.51
N ALA A 236 8.53 9.98 -8.51
CA ALA A 236 9.96 9.81 -8.36
C ALA A 236 10.57 8.97 -9.47
N THR A 237 9.80 8.03 -10.03
CA THR A 237 10.34 7.01 -10.90
C THR A 237 9.42 6.79 -12.09
N MET A 238 10.01 6.57 -13.26
CA MET A 238 9.26 6.53 -14.51
C MET A 238 9.93 5.52 -15.45
N PRO A 239 9.69 4.21 -15.23
CA PRO A 239 10.14 3.16 -16.13
C PRO A 239 9.69 3.41 -17.57
N LYS A 240 10.40 2.86 -18.54
CA LYS A 240 10.12 3.11 -19.96
C LYS A 240 8.74 2.62 -20.38
N GLU A 241 8.29 1.49 -19.82
CA GLU A 241 7.00 0.88 -20.13
C GLU A 241 5.87 1.77 -19.60
N LEU A 242 5.99 2.21 -18.35
CA LEU A 242 5.04 3.14 -17.75
C LEU A 242 5.00 4.47 -18.51
N ARG A 243 6.16 5.00 -18.93
CA ARG A 243 6.22 6.23 -19.74
C ARG A 243 5.39 6.09 -21.02
N GLY A 244 5.40 4.91 -21.66
CA GLY A 244 4.58 4.62 -22.84
C GLY A 244 3.08 4.67 -22.58
N VAL A 245 2.63 4.20 -21.41
CA VAL A 245 1.22 4.24 -20.99
C VAL A 245 0.81 5.67 -20.60
N VAL A 246 1.60 6.32 -19.75
CA VAL A 246 1.32 7.68 -19.24
C VAL A 246 1.30 8.71 -20.37
N ALA A 247 2.19 8.57 -21.37
CA ALA A 247 2.26 9.49 -22.50
C ALA A 247 0.96 9.55 -23.33
N GLN A 248 0.14 8.49 -23.31
CA GLN A 248 -1.15 8.47 -24.02
C GLN A 248 -2.18 9.44 -23.43
N HIS A 249 -1.98 9.83 -22.16
CA HIS A 249 -2.87 10.73 -21.44
C HIS A 249 -2.37 12.19 -21.43
N LEU A 250 -1.27 12.49 -22.13
CA LEU A 250 -0.62 13.80 -22.17
C LEU A 250 -0.59 14.37 -23.60
N ARG A 251 -0.75 15.69 -23.76
CA ARG A 251 -0.67 16.41 -25.03
C ARG A 251 0.62 17.24 -25.11
N ASN A 252 1.52 16.86 -26.02
CA ASN A 252 2.79 17.56 -26.26
C ASN A 252 3.51 17.97 -24.94
N PRO A 253 3.75 17.00 -24.03
CA PRO A 253 4.22 17.33 -22.69
C PRO A 253 5.66 17.84 -22.68
N VAL A 254 5.97 18.67 -21.70
CA VAL A 254 7.35 18.92 -21.28
C VAL A 254 7.77 17.76 -20.38
N VAL A 255 8.91 17.12 -20.67
CA VAL A 255 9.45 16.01 -19.88
C VAL A 255 10.65 16.52 -19.11
N ILE A 256 10.55 16.53 -17.79
CA ILE A 256 11.59 17.02 -16.88
C ILE A 256 12.07 15.86 -16.03
N SER A 257 13.39 15.66 -15.97
CA SER A 257 14.03 14.68 -15.09
C SER A 257 15.13 15.35 -14.28
N VAL A 258 14.99 15.35 -12.95
CA VAL A 258 15.91 16.01 -12.01
C VAL A 258 16.51 14.99 -11.05
N GLY A 259 17.82 15.01 -10.87
CA GLY A 259 18.50 14.12 -9.91
C GLY A 259 18.92 12.74 -10.43
N GLY A 260 18.95 12.52 -11.74
CA GLY A 260 19.47 11.30 -12.35
C GLY A 260 18.64 10.04 -12.09
N LYS A 261 19.19 8.85 -12.42
CA LYS A 261 18.57 7.56 -12.03
C LYS A 261 18.64 7.43 -10.50
N PRO A 262 17.66 6.80 -9.81
CA PRO A 262 17.73 6.58 -8.37
C PRO A 262 19.03 5.84 -8.00
N THR A 263 19.82 6.39 -7.09
CA THR A 263 21.04 5.75 -6.58
C THR A 263 20.82 5.38 -5.12
N PRO A 264 21.19 4.17 -4.67
CA PRO A 264 21.26 3.83 -3.26
C PRO A 264 22.09 4.85 -2.50
N ALA A 265 21.74 5.10 -1.26
CA ALA A 265 22.54 5.98 -0.43
C ALA A 265 23.89 5.30 -0.13
N SER A 266 25.00 6.04 -0.28
CA SER A 266 26.36 5.49 -0.14
C SER A 266 26.65 4.97 1.26
N ASN A 267 25.94 5.48 2.27
CA ASN A 267 25.99 5.05 3.67
C ASN A 267 25.12 3.82 3.99
N VAL A 268 24.50 3.17 2.99
CA VAL A 268 23.75 1.93 3.18
C VAL A 268 24.55 0.77 2.61
N GLU A 269 25.10 -0.11 3.44
CA GLU A 269 25.79 -1.32 3.00
C GLU A 269 24.78 -2.31 2.39
N GLN A 270 24.98 -2.70 1.12
CA GLN A 270 24.09 -3.61 0.41
C GLN A 270 24.71 -5.01 0.30
N GLN A 271 23.96 -6.05 0.70
CA GLN A 271 24.36 -7.45 0.61
C GLN A 271 23.29 -8.30 -0.09
N PHE A 272 23.73 -9.27 -0.89
CA PHE A 272 22.84 -10.17 -1.64
C PHE A 272 23.09 -11.63 -1.26
N PHE A 273 22.00 -12.39 -1.11
CA PHE A 273 22.03 -13.84 -0.96
C PHE A 273 21.15 -14.46 -2.05
N PHE A 274 21.69 -15.46 -2.75
CA PHE A 274 21.04 -16.08 -3.90
C PHE A 274 20.39 -17.40 -3.50
N PHE A 275 19.14 -17.56 -3.90
CA PHE A 275 18.31 -18.74 -3.64
C PHE A 275 17.70 -19.22 -4.95
N ASP A 276 17.45 -20.52 -5.02
CA ASP A 276 16.63 -21.08 -6.10
C ASP A 276 15.14 -20.90 -5.78
N GLU A 277 14.30 -21.06 -6.81
CA GLU A 277 12.86 -21.04 -6.61
C GLU A 277 12.44 -22.24 -5.75
N GLU A 278 11.75 -21.98 -4.64
CA GLU A 278 11.32 -23.02 -3.70
C GLU A 278 10.12 -23.75 -4.31
N VAL A 279 10.33 -24.99 -4.74
CA VAL A 279 9.24 -25.88 -5.17
C VAL A 279 8.57 -26.46 -3.93
N TYR A 280 7.33 -26.04 -3.66
CA TYR A 280 6.53 -26.62 -2.58
C TYR A 280 6.08 -28.03 -2.98
N ASP A 281 6.76 -29.04 -2.46
CA ASP A 281 6.29 -30.43 -2.51
C ASP A 281 5.30 -30.65 -1.35
N ALA A 282 4.03 -30.82 -1.70
CA ALA A 282 2.94 -31.02 -0.74
C ALA A 282 3.14 -32.25 0.17
N ASN A 283 4.03 -33.18 -0.20
CA ASN A 283 4.29 -34.41 0.53
C ASN A 283 5.47 -34.33 1.51
N ASN A 284 6.20 -33.21 1.56
CA ASN A 284 7.44 -33.12 2.33
C ASN A 284 7.26 -32.24 3.58
N ILE A 285 6.93 -32.87 4.72
CA ILE A 285 6.79 -32.23 6.04
C ILE A 285 8.10 -31.54 6.49
N LYS A 286 9.24 -31.81 5.85
CA LYS A 286 10.50 -31.08 6.04
C LYS A 286 10.53 -29.66 5.42
N ALA A 287 9.44 -29.22 4.77
CA ALA A 287 9.28 -27.87 4.21
C ALA A 287 9.21 -26.74 5.26
N ASP A 288 9.31 -27.06 6.55
CA ASP A 288 9.17 -26.10 7.66
C ASP A 288 10.32 -25.09 7.74
N MET A 289 11.52 -25.44 7.24
CA MET A 289 12.73 -24.62 7.33
C MET A 289 13.40 -24.43 5.97
N SER A 290 12.80 -23.58 5.13
CA SER A 290 13.40 -23.27 3.83
C SER A 290 14.77 -22.58 3.99
N PRO A 291 15.73 -22.76 3.06
CA PRO A 291 17.03 -22.10 3.14
C PRO A 291 16.93 -20.58 3.29
N ARG A 292 15.91 -19.98 2.65
CA ARG A 292 15.60 -18.55 2.77
C ARG A 292 15.18 -18.17 4.19
N LEU A 293 14.30 -18.96 4.82
CA LEU A 293 13.89 -18.76 6.21
C LEU A 293 15.07 -18.95 7.17
N VAL A 294 15.88 -19.99 6.98
CA VAL A 294 17.08 -20.23 7.80
C VAL A 294 18.02 -19.02 7.74
N LYS A 295 18.23 -18.46 6.54
CA LYS A 295 19.07 -17.27 6.39
C LYS A 295 18.44 -16.05 7.06
N LEU A 296 17.13 -15.85 6.96
CA LEU A 296 16.42 -14.78 7.68
C LEU A 296 16.66 -14.91 9.19
N LEU A 297 16.46 -16.10 9.76
CA LEU A 297 16.65 -16.35 11.18
C LEU A 297 18.09 -16.08 11.64
N ALA A 298 19.09 -16.43 10.82
CA ALA A 298 20.48 -16.11 11.11
C ALA A 298 20.70 -14.59 11.18
N LEU A 299 20.14 -13.81 10.24
CA LEU A 299 20.23 -12.34 10.25
C LEU A 299 19.51 -11.72 11.45
N LEU A 300 18.32 -12.22 11.78
CA LEU A 300 17.56 -11.78 12.95
C LEU A 300 18.29 -12.11 14.25
N GLY A 301 19.00 -13.23 14.32
CA GLY A 301 19.83 -13.60 15.48
C GLY A 301 21.07 -12.72 15.62
N ASP A 302 21.79 -12.49 14.52
CA ASP A 302 23.05 -11.71 14.53
C ASP A 302 22.81 -10.22 14.83
N GLU A 303 21.74 -9.61 14.30
CA GLU A 303 21.51 -8.16 14.42
C GLU A 303 20.33 -7.76 15.30
N GLY A 304 19.38 -8.68 15.51
CA GLY A 304 18.21 -8.48 16.36
C GLY A 304 18.28 -9.21 17.70
N GLY A 305 19.38 -9.91 17.99
CA GLY A 305 19.53 -10.73 19.21
C GLY A 305 19.43 -9.94 20.52
N ASP A 306 19.81 -8.66 20.52
CA ASP A 306 19.70 -7.75 21.67
C ASP A 306 18.34 -7.01 21.74
N GLY A 307 17.52 -7.12 20.68
CA GLY A 307 16.25 -6.44 20.51
C GLY A 307 16.33 -4.91 20.37
N GLN A 308 17.52 -4.32 20.29
CA GLN A 308 17.68 -2.86 20.27
C GLN A 308 17.58 -2.29 18.85
N ASN A 309 17.95 -3.07 17.85
CA ASN A 309 17.90 -2.65 16.46
C ASN A 309 16.52 -2.92 15.85
N LEU A 310 15.92 -1.89 15.25
CA LEU A 310 14.71 -2.02 14.45
C LEU A 310 15.03 -2.63 13.09
N ILE A 311 14.30 -3.69 12.74
CA ILE A 311 14.46 -4.48 11.52
C ILE A 311 13.17 -4.42 10.71
N LEU A 312 13.27 -4.11 9.41
CA LEU A 312 12.15 -4.17 8.47
C LEU A 312 12.36 -5.28 7.45
N VAL A 313 11.41 -6.20 7.35
CA VAL A 313 11.42 -7.33 6.42
C VAL A 313 10.34 -7.12 5.37
N PHE A 314 10.74 -6.90 4.13
CA PHE A 314 9.82 -6.73 3.00
C PHE A 314 9.45 -8.06 2.34
N THR A 315 8.15 -8.31 2.24
CA THR A 315 7.55 -9.35 1.39
C THR A 315 6.75 -8.69 0.25
N GLN A 316 6.18 -9.50 -0.65
CA GLN A 316 5.45 -8.97 -1.79
C GLN A 316 3.94 -8.96 -1.54
N ARG A 317 3.41 -10.02 -0.92
CA ARG A 317 1.97 -10.24 -0.73
C ARG A 317 1.57 -10.35 0.73
N LYS A 318 0.30 -10.06 1.02
CA LYS A 318 -0.26 -10.18 2.38
C LYS A 318 -0.15 -11.62 2.89
N GLU A 319 -0.44 -12.60 2.05
CA GLU A 319 -0.40 -14.02 2.40
C GLU A 319 1.00 -14.42 2.86
N GLU A 320 2.05 -13.84 2.26
CA GLU A 320 3.45 -14.06 2.65
C GLU A 320 3.79 -13.39 3.99
N VAL A 321 3.17 -12.25 4.30
CA VAL A 321 3.29 -11.63 5.64
C VAL A 321 2.69 -12.54 6.70
N ASP A 322 1.48 -13.04 6.46
CA ASP A 322 0.77 -13.92 7.39
C ASP A 322 1.50 -15.26 7.57
N GLU A 323 2.01 -15.85 6.48
CA GLU A 323 2.83 -17.07 6.51
C GLU A 323 4.12 -16.85 7.31
N LEU A 324 4.85 -15.76 7.03
CA LEU A 324 6.11 -15.48 7.71
C LEU A 324 5.88 -15.17 9.20
N LEU A 325 4.82 -14.43 9.54
CA LEU A 325 4.41 -14.20 10.93
C LEU A 325 4.12 -15.53 11.64
N GLY A 326 3.37 -16.44 11.02
CA GLY A 326 3.06 -17.75 11.58
C GLY A 326 4.33 -18.56 11.88
N ARG A 327 5.27 -18.61 10.92
CA ARG A 327 6.55 -19.30 11.09
C ARG A 327 7.41 -18.68 12.18
N LEU A 328 7.58 -17.36 12.17
CA LEU A 328 8.35 -16.64 13.18
C LEU A 328 7.74 -16.80 14.58
N THR A 329 6.42 -16.82 14.68
CA THR A 329 5.69 -17.05 15.93
C THR A 329 5.99 -18.43 16.52
N THR A 330 5.89 -19.49 15.71
CA THR A 330 6.24 -20.87 16.11
C THR A 330 7.69 -21.00 16.56
N LEU A 331 8.59 -20.21 15.96
CA LEU A 331 10.03 -20.18 16.27
C LEU A 331 10.39 -19.24 17.44
N GLY A 332 9.41 -18.72 18.18
CA GLY A 332 9.64 -17.96 19.41
C GLY A 332 9.73 -16.44 19.24
N TYR A 333 9.41 -15.89 18.06
CA TYR A 333 9.39 -14.44 17.81
C TYR A 333 8.00 -13.79 18.01
N ALA A 334 7.02 -14.52 18.56
CA ALA A 334 5.61 -14.10 18.68
C ALA A 334 5.39 -12.66 19.20
N ASN A 335 6.16 -12.25 20.23
CA ASN A 335 6.03 -10.92 20.85
C ASN A 335 7.03 -9.89 20.32
N ARG A 336 7.78 -10.23 19.26
CA ARG A 336 8.87 -9.41 18.69
C ARG A 336 8.52 -8.89 17.29
N VAL A 337 7.46 -9.42 16.68
CA VAL A 337 7.07 -9.13 15.30
C VAL A 337 5.81 -8.28 15.28
N ALA A 338 5.86 -7.19 14.51
CA ALA A 338 4.71 -6.43 14.04
C ALA A 338 4.52 -6.69 12.54
N THR A 339 3.29 -6.51 12.04
CA THR A 339 2.98 -6.68 10.61
C THR A 339 2.35 -5.43 10.02
N LEU A 340 2.60 -5.19 8.73
CA LEU A 340 2.03 -4.04 8.04
C LEU A 340 1.81 -4.31 6.55
N TYR A 341 0.56 -4.24 6.11
CA TYR A 341 0.20 -4.49 4.71
C TYR A 341 -0.98 -3.63 4.25
N SER A 342 -1.18 -3.56 2.93
CA SER A 342 -2.29 -2.81 2.33
C SER A 342 -3.65 -3.41 2.72
N GLY A 343 -4.59 -2.56 3.13
CA GLY A 343 -5.94 -2.98 3.55
C GLY A 343 -6.03 -3.40 5.03
N MET A 344 -4.98 -3.19 5.83
CA MET A 344 -5.05 -3.27 7.28
C MET A 344 -5.97 -2.17 7.83
N ASP A 345 -6.70 -2.45 8.92
CA ASP A 345 -7.53 -1.46 9.57
C ASP A 345 -6.67 -0.28 10.06
N PRO A 346 -7.11 0.99 9.95
CA PRO A 346 -6.32 2.14 10.39
C PRO A 346 -5.83 2.03 11.84
N ILE A 347 -6.66 1.49 12.74
CA ILE A 347 -6.31 1.35 14.17
C ILE A 347 -5.22 0.28 14.33
N ASP A 348 -5.38 -0.86 13.64
CA ASP A 348 -4.39 -1.94 13.69
C ASP A 348 -3.04 -1.49 13.09
N ARG A 349 -3.08 -0.67 12.04
CA ARG A 349 -1.89 -0.06 11.42
C ARG A 349 -1.19 0.90 12.38
N GLU A 350 -1.94 1.79 13.03
CA GLU A 350 -1.39 2.72 14.03
C GLU A 350 -0.80 1.95 15.20
N PHE A 351 -1.52 0.92 15.70
CA PHE A 351 -1.04 0.03 16.75
C PHE A 351 0.28 -0.66 16.37
N ALA A 352 0.38 -1.21 15.15
CA ALA A 352 1.58 -1.88 14.67
C ALA A 352 2.78 -0.92 14.60
N LEU A 353 2.58 0.32 14.16
CA LEU A 353 3.63 1.33 14.10
C LEU A 353 4.03 1.85 15.47
N GLU A 354 3.08 2.07 16.37
CA GLU A 354 3.32 2.51 17.76
C GLU A 354 4.09 1.45 18.55
N HIS A 355 3.79 0.17 18.32
CA HIS A 355 4.42 -0.94 19.02
C HIS A 355 5.75 -1.37 18.40
N PHE A 356 6.06 -0.87 17.20
CA PHE A 356 7.31 -1.10 16.51
C PHE A 356 8.46 -0.28 17.12
N VAL A 357 8.95 -0.75 18.28
CA VAL A 357 9.96 -0.07 19.09
C VAL A 357 11.03 -1.05 19.60
N PRO A 358 12.26 -0.56 19.90
CA PRO A 358 13.31 -1.36 20.51
C PRO A 358 12.87 -2.06 21.80
N GLY A 359 13.35 -3.28 22.03
CA GLY A 359 13.08 -4.10 23.21
C GLY A 359 11.69 -4.75 23.25
N LYS A 360 10.77 -4.37 22.36
CA LYS A 360 9.41 -4.92 22.25
C LYS A 360 9.22 -5.60 20.90
N GLN A 361 8.43 -5.01 19.99
CA GLN A 361 8.31 -5.50 18.62
C GLN A 361 9.33 -4.78 17.73
N PHE A 362 10.55 -5.29 17.67
CA PHE A 362 11.63 -4.66 16.89
C PHE A 362 11.76 -5.23 15.46
N ILE A 363 10.90 -6.17 15.07
CA ILE A 363 10.84 -6.73 13.71
C ILE A 363 9.51 -6.34 13.08
N LEU A 364 9.53 -5.61 11.96
CA LEU A 364 8.35 -5.29 11.18
C LEU A 364 8.35 -6.08 9.88
N VAL A 365 7.36 -6.94 9.67
CA VAL A 365 7.16 -7.65 8.40
C VAL A 365 6.12 -6.89 7.57
N ALA A 366 6.49 -6.41 6.39
CA ALA A 366 5.62 -5.53 5.62
C ALA A 366 5.62 -5.79 4.10
N THR A 367 4.53 -5.40 3.45
CA THR A 367 4.46 -5.30 1.98
C THR A 367 4.89 -3.90 1.50
N ALA A 368 4.66 -3.61 0.21
CA ALA A 368 5.04 -2.35 -0.43
C ALA A 368 4.48 -1.07 0.22
N VAL A 369 3.48 -1.20 1.12
CA VAL A 369 2.93 -0.08 1.88
C VAL A 369 4.00 0.63 2.74
N ALA A 370 5.02 -0.10 3.22
CA ALA A 370 6.10 0.44 4.05
C ALA A 370 7.22 1.13 3.26
N GLU A 371 7.18 1.12 1.92
CA GLU A 371 8.28 1.62 1.07
C GLU A 371 8.38 3.15 1.07
N ARG A 372 7.25 3.87 1.18
CA ARG A 372 7.17 5.34 1.04
C ARG A 372 6.05 5.94 1.88
N GLY A 373 6.19 7.20 2.26
CA GLY A 373 5.14 8.00 2.91
C GLY A 373 4.86 7.68 4.38
N LEU A 374 5.29 6.52 4.88
CA LEU A 374 5.20 6.19 6.30
C LEU A 374 6.41 6.72 7.07
N ASP A 375 6.11 7.38 8.19
CA ASP A 375 7.10 7.78 9.19
C ASP A 375 7.47 6.55 10.03
N ILE A 376 8.42 5.78 9.49
CA ILE A 376 9.00 4.64 10.18
C ILE A 376 10.25 5.14 10.89
N PRO A 377 10.42 4.82 12.19
CA PRO A 377 11.64 5.16 12.92
C PRO A 377 12.89 4.67 12.21
N TYR A 378 14.04 5.22 12.58
CA TYR A 378 15.32 4.79 12.03
C TYR A 378 15.52 3.27 12.14
N LEU A 379 15.79 2.62 11.02
CA LEU A 379 16.02 1.18 10.95
C LEU A 379 17.51 0.87 10.91
N GLY A 380 17.95 -0.10 11.73
CA GLY A 380 19.32 -0.62 11.65
C GLY A 380 19.50 -1.54 10.43
N LEU A 381 18.49 -2.36 10.15
CA LEU A 381 18.52 -3.37 9.08
C LEU A 381 17.23 -3.35 8.25
N VAL A 382 17.40 -3.36 6.93
CA VAL A 382 16.32 -3.64 5.97
C VAL A 382 16.59 -4.97 5.28
N ILE A 383 15.61 -5.87 5.25
CA ILE A 383 15.70 -7.17 4.58
C ILE A 383 14.66 -7.23 3.47
N ASN A 384 15.10 -7.34 2.22
CA ASN A 384 14.21 -7.73 1.12
C ASN A 384 14.10 -9.26 1.11
N TYR A 385 13.13 -9.81 1.86
CA TYR A 385 12.86 -11.26 1.87
C TYR A 385 12.35 -11.72 0.49
N ARG A 386 11.58 -10.86 -0.17
CA ARG A 386 11.31 -10.89 -1.61
C ARG A 386 11.80 -9.59 -2.24
N LEU A 387 12.54 -9.68 -3.34
CA LEU A 387 12.90 -8.49 -4.11
C LEU A 387 11.64 -7.81 -4.68
N PRO A 388 11.66 -6.47 -4.85
CA PRO A 388 10.60 -5.76 -5.56
C PRO A 388 10.67 -6.03 -7.06
N ASN A 389 9.58 -5.72 -7.76
CA ASN A 389 9.44 -5.94 -9.21
C ASN A 389 10.29 -5.01 -10.08
N HIS A 390 10.82 -3.92 -9.50
CA HIS A 390 11.57 -2.90 -10.23
C HIS A 390 12.61 -2.23 -9.33
N TYR A 391 13.68 -1.74 -9.94
CA TYR A 391 14.87 -1.23 -9.26
C TYR A 391 14.58 0.00 -8.38
N GLU A 392 13.59 0.79 -8.75
CA GLU A 392 13.25 1.98 -8.00
C GLU A 392 12.60 1.70 -6.65
N ALA A 393 11.67 0.74 -6.60
CA ALA A 393 11.15 0.25 -5.33
C ALA A 393 12.26 -0.36 -4.47
N TYR A 394 13.26 -1.00 -5.08
CA TYR A 394 14.44 -1.48 -4.37
C TYR A 394 15.18 -0.34 -3.65
N VAL A 395 15.51 0.73 -4.37
CA VAL A 395 16.16 1.92 -3.79
C VAL A 395 15.32 2.54 -2.67
N HIS A 396 13.99 2.57 -2.83
CA HIS A 396 13.09 3.11 -1.80
C HIS A 396 13.01 2.24 -0.54
N ARG A 397 13.00 0.91 -0.69
CA ARG A 397 13.03 -0.05 0.42
C ARG A 397 14.30 0.11 1.25
N ILE A 398 15.46 0.07 0.61
CA ILE A 398 16.74 0.16 1.31
C ILE A 398 16.96 1.56 1.91
N GLY A 399 16.37 2.62 1.31
CA GLY A 399 16.36 3.99 1.85
C GLY A 399 15.52 4.17 3.13
N ARG A 400 14.94 3.10 3.69
CA ARG A 400 14.35 3.08 5.03
C ARG A 400 15.42 3.02 6.13
N THR A 401 16.63 2.57 5.79
CA THR A 401 17.83 2.70 6.64
C THR A 401 18.77 3.79 6.08
N GLY A 402 19.86 4.09 6.78
CA GLY A 402 20.87 5.07 6.31
C GLY A 402 20.39 6.52 6.26
N ARG A 403 19.44 6.93 7.13
CA ARG A 403 18.91 8.30 7.17
C ARG A 403 19.72 9.22 8.09
N ALA A 404 19.64 10.53 7.82
CA ALA A 404 20.23 11.59 8.66
C ALA A 404 21.73 11.39 8.98
N GLY A 405 22.50 10.92 7.99
CA GLY A 405 23.96 10.72 8.11
C GLY A 405 24.38 9.45 8.84
N ARG A 406 23.45 8.63 9.37
CA ARG A 406 23.76 7.34 10.00
C ARG A 406 24.02 6.26 8.95
N SER A 407 24.82 5.26 9.28
CA SER A 407 25.08 4.09 8.41
C SER A 407 24.00 3.02 8.57
N GLY A 408 23.50 2.49 7.45
CA GLY A 408 22.48 1.44 7.43
C GLY A 408 22.96 0.15 6.77
N ARG A 409 22.25 -0.96 7.00
CA ARG A 409 22.47 -2.21 6.25
C ARG A 409 21.21 -2.67 5.54
N ALA A 410 21.36 -3.11 4.29
CA ALA A 410 20.31 -3.67 3.46
C ALA A 410 20.70 -5.05 2.94
N VAL A 411 19.93 -6.08 3.28
CA VAL A 411 20.16 -7.46 2.85
C VAL A 411 19.04 -7.88 1.89
N SER A 412 19.39 -8.47 0.76
CA SER A 412 18.42 -8.81 -0.29
C SER A 412 18.52 -10.26 -0.71
N PHE A 413 17.38 -10.94 -0.73
CA PHE A 413 17.28 -12.33 -1.14
C PHE A 413 16.88 -12.38 -2.62
N PHE A 414 17.85 -12.73 -3.46
CA PHE A 414 17.71 -12.85 -4.90
C PHE A 414 17.28 -14.26 -5.27
N THR A 415 16.20 -14.41 -6.03
CA THR A 415 15.68 -15.70 -6.49
C THR A 415 16.04 -15.91 -7.97
N ARG A 416 16.89 -16.90 -8.26
CA ARG A 416 17.34 -17.20 -9.63
C ARG A 416 16.16 -17.52 -10.55
N GLY A 417 16.22 -17.06 -11.79
CA GLY A 417 15.18 -17.24 -12.80
C GLY A 417 13.97 -16.30 -12.63
N LYS A 418 13.60 -15.98 -11.38
CA LYS A 418 12.48 -15.05 -11.09
C LYS A 418 12.93 -13.59 -11.08
N ASP A 419 14.06 -13.30 -10.45
CA ASP A 419 14.56 -11.93 -10.22
C ASP A 419 15.64 -11.52 -11.25
N ASP A 420 15.89 -12.35 -12.27
CA ASP A 420 16.95 -12.12 -13.27
C ASP A 420 16.76 -10.78 -14.02
N ASP A 421 15.51 -10.40 -14.31
CA ASP A 421 15.20 -9.21 -15.10
C ASP A 421 15.64 -7.88 -14.46
N ILE A 422 15.67 -7.81 -13.13
CA ILE A 422 16.08 -6.62 -12.36
C ILE A 422 17.60 -6.56 -12.15
N ALA A 423 18.33 -7.66 -12.40
CA ALA A 423 19.77 -7.76 -12.15
C ALA A 423 20.61 -6.68 -12.87
N PRO A 424 20.40 -6.35 -14.16
CA PRO A 424 21.18 -5.31 -14.83
C PRO A 424 21.06 -3.94 -14.17
N GLU A 425 19.87 -3.58 -13.67
CA GLU A 425 19.60 -2.30 -13.02
C GLU A 425 20.20 -2.27 -11.60
N LEU A 426 20.19 -3.40 -10.88
CA LEU A 426 20.85 -3.54 -9.59
C LEU A 426 22.37 -3.38 -9.70
N VAL A 427 23.00 -3.99 -10.72
CA VAL A 427 24.44 -3.82 -10.99
C VAL A 427 24.78 -2.36 -11.27
N GLU A 428 24.05 -1.71 -12.18
CA GLU A 428 24.23 -0.28 -12.47
C GLU A 428 24.01 0.60 -11.22
N GLY A 429 23.12 0.19 -10.32
CA GLY A 429 22.86 0.86 -9.06
C GLY A 429 24.01 0.77 -8.07
N LEU A 430 24.56 -0.43 -7.88
CA LEU A 430 25.69 -0.70 -7.01
C LEU A 430 26.97 0.00 -7.50
N GLU A 431 27.23 -0.04 -8.82
CA GLU A 431 28.37 0.66 -9.44
C GLU A 431 28.28 2.17 -9.22
N ARG A 432 27.10 2.77 -9.39
CA ARG A 432 26.88 4.21 -9.13
C ARG A 432 27.00 4.59 -7.66
N ALA A 433 26.74 3.65 -6.76
CA ALA A 433 26.91 3.83 -5.32
C ALA A 433 28.34 3.51 -4.86
N GLU A 434 29.25 3.20 -5.80
CA GLU A 434 30.64 2.78 -5.53
C GLU A 434 30.73 1.56 -4.60
N GLN A 435 29.75 0.64 -4.72
CA GLN A 435 29.69 -0.57 -3.90
C GLN A 435 30.14 -1.81 -4.66
N ARG A 436 30.61 -2.81 -3.91
CA ARG A 436 31.04 -4.08 -4.48
C ARG A 436 29.84 -4.82 -5.08
N VAL A 437 29.90 -5.08 -6.38
CA VAL A 437 28.93 -5.93 -7.06
C VAL A 437 29.24 -7.41 -6.77
N PRO A 438 28.27 -8.21 -6.28
CA PRO A 438 28.45 -9.66 -6.17
C PRO A 438 28.68 -10.28 -7.55
N GLU A 439 29.65 -11.19 -7.65
CA GLU A 439 30.02 -11.85 -8.91
C GLU A 439 28.82 -12.55 -9.57
N GLU A 440 28.04 -13.27 -8.77
CA GLU A 440 26.83 -13.95 -9.25
C GLU A 440 25.77 -12.97 -9.78
N LEU A 441 25.60 -11.79 -9.16
CA LEU A 441 24.68 -10.77 -9.68
C LEU A 441 25.14 -10.25 -11.05
N TYR A 442 26.45 -10.05 -11.19
CA TYR A 442 27.07 -9.58 -12.41
C TYR A 442 26.89 -10.59 -13.55
N GLU A 443 27.11 -11.88 -13.27
CA GLU A 443 26.89 -12.96 -14.25
C GLU A 443 25.45 -13.03 -14.75
N VAL A 444 24.47 -12.94 -13.83
CA VAL A 444 23.05 -12.92 -14.20
C VAL A 444 22.73 -11.68 -15.05
N ALA A 445 23.24 -10.51 -14.67
CA ALA A 445 23.07 -9.28 -15.44
C ALA A 445 23.65 -9.38 -16.86
N GLU A 446 24.85 -9.95 -17.02
CA GLU A 446 25.47 -10.16 -18.34
C GLU A 446 24.67 -11.14 -19.20
N LYS A 447 24.18 -12.24 -18.62
CA LYS A 447 23.28 -13.19 -19.33
C LYS A 447 22.02 -12.48 -19.83
N VAL A 448 21.38 -11.68 -18.98
CA VAL A 448 20.19 -10.92 -19.36
C VAL A 448 20.50 -9.84 -20.42
N ARG A 449 21.62 -9.14 -20.31
CA ARG A 449 22.08 -8.17 -21.32
C ARG A 449 22.34 -8.85 -22.67
N ALA A 450 22.93 -10.04 -22.68
CA ALA A 450 23.17 -10.82 -23.88
C ALA A 450 21.86 -11.29 -24.54
N LEU A 451 20.92 -11.83 -23.76
CA LEU A 451 19.59 -12.25 -24.23
C LEU A 451 18.79 -11.06 -24.80
N ARG A 452 18.91 -9.87 -24.19
CA ARG A 452 18.28 -8.64 -24.72
C ARG A 452 18.90 -8.18 -26.03
N LYS A 453 20.21 -8.41 -26.23
CA LYS A 453 20.92 -8.08 -27.49
C LYS A 453 20.61 -9.07 -28.61
N SER A 454 20.40 -10.36 -28.32
CA SER A 454 20.02 -11.37 -29.33
C SER A 454 18.55 -11.24 -29.78
N GLY A 455 17.73 -10.49 -29.04
CA GLY A 455 16.31 -10.31 -29.33
C GLY A 455 15.42 -11.43 -28.78
N ASP A 456 16.02 -12.46 -28.14
CA ASP A 456 15.31 -13.59 -27.53
C ASP A 456 14.64 -13.22 -26.22
N ALA A 457 15.14 -12.18 -25.53
CA ALA A 457 14.46 -11.56 -24.40
C ALA A 457 13.94 -10.17 -24.78
N ARG A 458 12.61 -10.00 -24.82
CA ARG A 458 11.99 -8.67 -24.74
C ARG A 458 12.30 -8.06 -23.38
N TYR A 459 12.15 -6.74 -23.25
CA TYR A 459 12.17 -6.06 -21.94
C TYR A 459 10.99 -6.58 -21.10
N ASN A 460 11.13 -7.76 -20.52
CA ASN A 460 10.19 -8.34 -19.57
C ASN A 460 10.47 -7.66 -18.24
N SER A 461 9.97 -6.43 -18.08
CA SER A 461 9.98 -5.82 -16.76
C SER A 461 9.00 -6.59 -15.88
N GLY A 462 9.40 -6.89 -14.64
CA GLY A 462 8.45 -7.27 -13.59
C GLY A 462 7.28 -6.29 -13.45
N PHE A 463 7.41 -5.07 -14.01
CA PHE A 463 6.31 -4.14 -14.25
C PHE A 463 5.30 -4.63 -15.29
N PHE A 464 5.68 -5.16 -16.47
CA PHE A 464 4.70 -5.74 -17.40
C PHE A 464 4.10 -7.06 -16.87
N ARG A 465 4.83 -7.84 -16.07
CA ARG A 465 4.28 -9.03 -15.39
C ARG A 465 3.37 -8.64 -14.22
N GLY A 466 3.69 -7.62 -13.42
CA GLY A 466 2.80 -7.04 -12.42
C GLY A 466 1.60 -6.32 -13.02
N TYR A 467 1.77 -5.66 -14.17
CA TYR A 467 0.74 -5.08 -15.02
C TYR A 467 -0.15 -6.16 -15.63
N CYS A 468 0.43 -7.23 -16.17
CA CYS A 468 -0.29 -8.38 -16.71
C CYS A 468 -0.94 -9.21 -15.62
N ASP A 469 -0.32 -9.36 -14.45
CA ASP A 469 -0.85 -10.06 -13.29
C ASP A 469 -1.92 -9.20 -12.60
N ALA A 470 -1.82 -7.87 -12.57
CA ALA A 470 -2.93 -6.98 -12.16
C ALA A 470 -4.07 -7.02 -13.20
N LYS A 471 -3.73 -7.11 -14.49
CA LYS A 471 -4.68 -7.30 -15.59
C LYS A 471 -5.25 -8.72 -15.66
N ALA A 472 -4.57 -9.74 -15.11
CA ALA A 472 -4.92 -11.16 -15.09
C ALA A 472 -5.54 -11.60 -13.75
N GLN A 473 -5.24 -10.91 -12.65
CA GLN A 473 -6.06 -10.78 -11.43
C GLN A 473 -7.33 -9.97 -11.74
N ARG A 474 -7.89 -10.19 -12.94
CA ARG A 474 -9.23 -9.79 -13.32
C ARG A 474 -10.14 -10.13 -12.15
N PHE A 475 -10.79 -9.09 -11.64
CA PHE A 475 -12.01 -9.11 -10.85
C PHE A 475 -12.63 -10.51 -10.73
N THR A 476 -12.21 -11.27 -9.72
CA THR A 476 -12.87 -12.52 -9.33
C THR A 476 -14.24 -12.25 -8.70
N ASP A 477 -14.55 -10.99 -8.38
CA ASP A 477 -15.87 -10.53 -7.98
C ASP A 477 -16.65 -9.96 -9.19
N ARG A 478 -17.56 -10.75 -9.73
CA ARG A 478 -18.57 -10.31 -10.72
C ARG A 478 -19.34 -9.07 -10.22
N ASP A 479 -19.57 -9.01 -8.91
CA ASP A 479 -20.32 -7.95 -8.23
C ASP A 479 -19.61 -6.59 -8.24
N LYS A 480 -18.26 -6.56 -8.19
CA LYS A 480 -17.50 -5.30 -8.23
C LYS A 480 -17.48 -4.70 -9.63
N LYS A 481 -17.37 -5.54 -10.67
CA LYS A 481 -17.47 -5.13 -12.07
C LYS A 481 -18.87 -4.61 -12.41
N GLU A 482 -19.91 -5.25 -11.87
CA GLU A 482 -21.29 -4.82 -12.05
C GLU A 482 -21.55 -3.48 -11.33
N LYS A 483 -21.07 -3.33 -10.09
CA LYS A 483 -21.08 -2.04 -9.38
C LYS A 483 -20.30 -0.95 -10.10
N MET A 484 -19.14 -1.25 -10.70
CA MET A 484 -18.34 -0.29 -11.47
C MET A 484 -19.06 0.13 -12.77
N ARG A 485 -19.72 -0.81 -13.45
CA ARG A 485 -20.56 -0.52 -14.62
C ARG A 485 -21.79 0.30 -14.25
N GLU A 486 -22.44 -0.02 -13.14
CA GLU A 486 -23.61 0.71 -12.63
C GLU A 486 -23.24 2.11 -12.14
N ALA A 487 -22.09 2.23 -11.47
CA ALA A 487 -21.42 3.47 -11.11
C ALA A 487 -21.10 4.34 -12.34
N ALA A 488 -20.47 3.74 -13.35
CA ALA A 488 -20.16 4.41 -14.61
C ALA A 488 -21.42 4.83 -15.36
N ARG A 489 -22.47 3.99 -15.36
CA ARG A 489 -23.80 4.32 -15.88
C ARG A 489 -24.44 5.49 -15.16
N ALA A 490 -24.36 5.50 -13.84
CA ALA A 490 -24.89 6.58 -13.01
C ALA A 490 -24.12 7.90 -13.16
N ALA A 491 -22.81 7.84 -13.40
CA ALA A 491 -21.95 9.00 -13.58
C ALA A 491 -21.84 9.47 -15.05
N GLY A 492 -22.53 8.83 -16.01
CA GLY A 492 -22.49 9.18 -17.43
C GLY A 492 -21.23 8.74 -18.18
N LEU A 493 -20.49 7.76 -17.66
CA LEU A 493 -19.21 7.25 -18.14
C LEU A 493 -19.35 5.98 -19.04
N GLU A 494 -20.56 5.64 -19.51
CA GLU A 494 -20.87 4.34 -20.15
C GLU A 494 -20.13 4.04 -21.45
N GLN A 495 -19.88 5.06 -22.27
CA GLN A 495 -19.43 4.88 -23.65
C GLN A 495 -18.00 4.33 -23.79
N PHE A 496 -17.24 4.27 -22.69
CA PHE A 496 -15.80 3.98 -22.72
C PHE A 496 -15.40 2.71 -21.95
N LEU A 497 -16.34 2.05 -21.27
CA LEU A 497 -16.13 0.71 -20.71
C LEU A 497 -16.40 -0.40 -21.73
N SER A 498 -17.07 -0.10 -22.85
CA SER A 498 -17.41 -1.05 -23.91
C SER A 498 -16.39 -1.12 -25.05
N SER A 499 -15.50 -0.13 -25.20
CA SER A 499 -14.55 -0.07 -26.33
C SER A 499 -13.27 -0.90 -26.15
N SER A 500 -13.19 -1.70 -25.07
CA SER A 500 -12.06 -2.62 -24.84
C SER A 500 -12.31 -4.05 -25.32
N SER A 501 -13.36 -4.28 -26.12
CA SER A 501 -13.61 -5.57 -26.76
C SER A 501 -13.52 -5.43 -28.28
N GLU A 502 -12.44 -5.97 -28.85
CA GLU A 502 -12.32 -6.63 -30.17
C GLU A 502 -10.84 -7.01 -30.30
N SER A 503 -10.42 -8.24 -30.56
CA SER A 503 -11.00 -9.33 -31.35
C SER A 503 -10.47 -10.69 -30.85
N ASP A 504 -11.34 -11.59 -30.39
CA ASP A 504 -11.02 -13.02 -30.34
C ASP A 504 -11.69 -13.66 -31.55
N SER A 505 -10.87 -14.07 -32.52
CA SER A 505 -11.32 -14.86 -33.67
C SER A 505 -11.60 -16.29 -33.23
N ASP A 506 -12.82 -16.73 -33.50
CA ASP A 506 -13.33 -18.09 -33.33
C ASP A 506 -12.39 -19.17 -33.90
N ALA A 507 -12.14 -20.20 -33.09
CA ALA A 507 -11.79 -21.53 -33.58
C ALA A 507 -12.53 -22.56 -32.72
N SER A 508 -13.68 -22.98 -33.23
CA SER A 508 -14.49 -24.10 -32.76
C SER A 508 -13.76 -25.42 -32.96
N SER A 509 -13.78 -26.29 -31.96
CA SER A 509 -13.85 -27.74 -32.17
C SER A 509 -14.51 -28.40 -30.95
N ASP A 510 -15.76 -28.80 -31.16
CA ASP A 510 -16.49 -29.75 -30.34
C ASP A 510 -15.73 -31.09 -30.25
N GLU A 511 -15.61 -31.65 -29.05
CA GLU A 511 -15.75 -33.11 -28.85
C GLU A 511 -16.38 -33.37 -27.47
N ASP A 512 -17.60 -33.90 -27.51
CA ASP A 512 -18.32 -34.50 -26.39
C ASP A 512 -17.69 -35.83 -25.96
N ALA A 513 -17.54 -36.04 -24.65
CA ALA A 513 -17.62 -37.38 -24.06
C ALA A 513 -18.11 -37.33 -22.59
N ASN A 514 -19.33 -37.83 -22.40
CA ASN A 514 -20.01 -38.33 -21.19
C ASN A 514 -19.18 -38.52 -19.91
N ILE A 515 -19.79 -38.21 -18.74
CA ILE A 515 -20.16 -39.19 -17.69
C ILE A 515 -20.95 -38.54 -16.53
N THR A 516 -21.97 -39.28 -16.11
CA THR A 516 -23.02 -39.11 -15.08
C THR A 516 -22.54 -39.14 -13.61
N ALA A 517 -23.42 -38.68 -12.71
CA ALA A 517 -23.11 -38.38 -11.31
C ALA A 517 -23.68 -39.38 -10.26
N VAL A 518 -22.97 -39.42 -9.10
CA VAL A 518 -23.36 -39.75 -7.69
C VAL A 518 -23.51 -41.24 -7.30
N PRO A 519 -23.32 -41.70 -6.03
CA PRO A 519 -22.43 -41.33 -4.89
C PRO A 519 -21.56 -42.52 -4.36
N VAL A 520 -20.59 -42.28 -3.46
CA VAL A 520 -20.04 -43.36 -2.59
C VAL A 520 -20.12 -43.00 -1.11
N GLN A 521 -20.73 -43.94 -0.40
CA GLN A 521 -21.02 -43.97 1.02
C GLN A 521 -19.77 -44.15 1.88
N SER A 522 -19.88 -43.60 3.09
CA SER A 522 -19.03 -43.84 4.23
C SER A 522 -19.03 -45.31 4.67
N ARG A 523 -17.85 -45.81 5.06
CA ARG A 523 -17.74 -46.91 6.03
C ARG A 523 -16.56 -46.66 6.96
N ALA A 524 -16.89 -46.54 8.24
CA ALA A 524 -15.96 -46.42 9.36
C ALA A 524 -15.76 -47.78 10.04
N ARG A 525 -14.56 -47.98 10.60
CA ARG A 525 -14.21 -48.61 11.91
C ARG A 525 -12.70 -48.93 11.86
N ALA A 526 -11.90 -48.94 12.92
CA ALA A 526 -11.88 -48.43 14.30
C ALA A 526 -10.61 -49.04 14.96
N ALA A 527 -10.19 -48.50 16.11
CA ALA A 527 -9.18 -48.99 17.07
C ALA A 527 -7.80 -48.31 16.97
N SER A 528 -7.13 -47.91 18.05
CA SER A 528 -7.47 -47.80 19.48
C SER A 528 -6.39 -46.95 20.16
N ALA A 529 -6.72 -46.45 21.35
CA ALA A 529 -5.86 -45.62 22.19
C ALA A 529 -4.67 -46.41 22.75
N GLU A 530 -3.47 -46.17 22.23
CA GLU A 530 -2.21 -46.53 22.91
C GLU A 530 -0.97 -45.73 22.45
N GLU A 531 -1.14 -44.59 21.75
CA GLU A 531 -0.01 -43.79 21.23
C GLU A 531 0.21 -42.44 21.93
N ALA A 532 -0.60 -42.10 22.93
CA ALA A 532 -0.51 -40.81 23.63
C ALA A 532 0.51 -40.76 24.78
N ALA A 533 1.22 -41.86 25.06
CA ALA A 533 2.24 -41.93 26.12
C ALA A 533 3.69 -42.05 25.60
N ALA A 534 3.90 -42.17 24.28
CA ALA A 534 5.22 -42.39 23.67
C ALA A 534 5.92 -41.11 23.17
N SER A 535 5.25 -39.94 23.17
CA SER A 535 5.82 -38.70 22.64
C SER A 535 6.66 -37.89 23.65
N SER A 536 6.84 -38.39 24.88
CA SER A 536 7.58 -37.69 25.95
C SER A 536 8.94 -38.30 26.32
N MET A 537 9.41 -39.36 25.64
CA MET A 537 10.73 -39.97 25.90
C MET A 537 11.41 -40.50 24.62
N ALA A 538 11.68 -39.62 23.65
CA ALA A 538 12.53 -39.96 22.50
C ALA A 538 13.56 -38.87 22.21
N LEU A 539 14.38 -38.56 23.22
CA LEU A 539 15.62 -37.79 23.06
C LEU A 539 16.70 -38.45 23.92
N THR A 540 17.03 -39.71 23.58
CA THR A 540 18.25 -40.37 24.08
C THR A 540 18.95 -41.07 22.92
N LEU A 541 20.10 -40.51 22.53
CA LEU A 541 21.25 -41.12 21.86
C LEU A 541 21.02 -42.29 20.86
N HIS A 542 21.28 -42.01 19.58
CA HIS A 542 21.95 -42.98 18.70
C HIS A 542 23.07 -42.30 17.88
N ARG A 543 24.32 -42.61 18.25
CA ARG A 543 25.49 -42.54 17.38
C ARG A 543 25.46 -43.79 16.47
N GLY A 544 25.58 -43.63 15.16
CA GLY A 544 25.84 -44.76 14.26
C GLY A 544 25.55 -44.54 12.77
N ALA A 545 26.59 -44.08 12.05
CA ALA A 545 27.00 -44.39 10.67
C ALA A 545 26.11 -44.11 9.43
N GLN A 546 26.60 -43.16 8.61
CA GLN A 546 26.74 -43.07 7.13
C GLN A 546 25.47 -43.21 6.25
N SER A 547 25.11 -42.26 5.36
CA SER A 547 25.92 -41.61 4.32
C SER A 547 25.24 -40.34 3.74
N GLY A 548 26.04 -39.39 3.21
CA GLY A 548 25.61 -38.31 2.29
C GLY A 548 25.48 -36.90 2.89
N ALA A 549 26.60 -36.21 3.10
CA ALA A 549 26.67 -34.92 3.81
C ALA A 549 26.50 -33.68 2.89
N LEU A 550 25.68 -32.71 3.34
CA LEU A 550 25.99 -31.28 3.22
C LEU A 550 26.66 -30.89 4.53
N THR A 551 27.98 -30.69 4.52
CA THR A 551 28.76 -30.32 5.71
C THR A 551 28.56 -28.84 6.02
N LEU A 552 27.70 -28.54 6.99
CA LEU A 552 27.70 -27.25 7.67
C LEU A 552 29.00 -27.13 8.47
N SER A 553 29.62 -25.94 8.49
CA SER A 553 30.84 -25.73 9.26
C SER A 553 30.54 -25.84 10.77
N ALA A 554 31.47 -26.39 11.56
CA ALA A 554 31.32 -26.49 13.02
C ALA A 554 31.05 -25.12 13.69
N ALA A 555 31.48 -24.02 13.07
CA ALA A 555 31.20 -22.67 13.52
C ALA A 555 29.73 -22.23 13.31
N GLN A 556 29.05 -22.74 12.28
CA GLN A 556 27.62 -22.46 12.03
C GLN A 556 26.71 -23.26 12.96
N GLU A 557 27.05 -24.52 13.23
CA GLU A 557 26.30 -25.35 14.20
C GLU A 557 26.38 -24.78 15.62
N ASP A 558 27.56 -24.32 16.05
CA ASP A 558 27.75 -23.67 17.36
C ASP A 558 26.97 -22.35 17.48
N ARG A 559 26.84 -21.58 16.39
CA ARG A 559 26.06 -20.32 16.38
C ARG A 559 24.55 -20.56 16.44
N ILE A 560 24.04 -21.51 15.66
CA ILE A 560 22.63 -21.90 15.67
C ILE A 560 22.25 -22.47 17.06
N SER A 561 23.15 -23.25 17.66
CA SER A 561 22.97 -23.79 19.01
C SER A 561 22.94 -22.69 20.07
N LYS A 562 23.80 -21.66 19.94
CA LYS A 562 23.79 -20.48 20.82
C LYS A 562 22.53 -19.64 20.65
N ALA A 563 22.01 -19.48 19.43
CA ALA A 563 20.77 -18.75 19.16
C ALA A 563 19.53 -19.47 19.75
N LEU A 564 19.46 -20.80 19.62
CA LEU A 564 18.42 -21.65 20.24
C LEU A 564 18.51 -21.64 21.78
N ALA A 565 19.72 -21.71 22.34
CA ALA A 565 19.93 -21.67 23.78
C ALA A 565 19.63 -20.30 24.40
N PHE A 566 19.90 -19.21 23.66
CA PHE A 566 19.52 -17.86 24.05
C PHE A 566 18.00 -17.69 24.06
N ALA A 567 17.31 -18.15 23.01
CA ALA A 567 15.85 -18.14 22.94
C ALA A 567 15.22 -18.86 24.14
N GLN A 568 15.74 -20.03 24.52
CA GLN A 568 15.27 -20.80 25.68
C GLN A 568 15.56 -20.14 27.05
N LYS A 569 16.73 -19.50 27.22
CA LYS A 569 17.08 -18.78 28.46
C LYS A 569 16.26 -17.51 28.68
N THR A 570 15.83 -16.82 27.61
CA THR A 570 14.95 -15.66 27.73
C THR A 570 13.50 -16.03 28.05
N THR A 571 13.02 -17.20 27.63
CA THR A 571 11.65 -17.69 27.95
C THR A 571 11.48 -17.94 29.44
N THR A 572 12.55 -18.29 30.15
CA THR A 572 12.54 -18.51 31.62
C THR A 572 12.72 -17.23 32.42
N ALA A 573 13.44 -16.23 31.89
CA ALA A 573 13.54 -14.90 32.50
C ALA A 573 12.26 -14.06 32.32
N ALA A 574 11.54 -14.22 31.20
CA ALA A 574 10.29 -13.51 30.93
C ALA A 574 9.14 -13.91 31.88
N THR A 575 9.17 -15.11 32.45
CA THR A 575 8.19 -15.55 33.45
C THR A 575 8.37 -14.90 34.83
N MET A 576 9.52 -14.25 35.08
CA MET A 576 9.82 -13.59 36.35
C MET A 576 9.83 -12.06 36.29
N ALA A 577 9.86 -11.47 35.09
CA ALA A 577 9.92 -10.02 34.89
C ALA A 577 8.59 -9.38 34.43
N ALA A 578 7.49 -10.13 34.49
CA ALA A 578 6.16 -9.70 34.01
C ALA A 578 5.36 -8.86 35.03
N ASP A 579 5.97 -8.43 36.12
CA ASP A 579 5.38 -7.49 37.09
C ASP A 579 6.23 -6.22 37.13
N GLU A 580 5.97 -5.28 36.23
CA GLU A 580 5.96 -3.82 36.45
C GLU A 580 5.95 -3.06 35.12
N ALA A 581 4.73 -2.72 34.66
CA ALA A 581 4.31 -1.52 33.92
C ALA A 581 3.05 -1.82 33.07
N THR A 582 2.00 -2.33 33.71
CA THR A 582 0.74 -2.62 33.03
C THR A 582 -0.14 -1.38 33.05
N MET A 583 -0.31 -0.75 31.89
CA MET A 583 -1.45 0.12 31.64
C MET A 583 -2.70 -0.76 31.77
N VAL A 584 -3.42 -0.66 32.89
CA VAL A 584 -4.50 -1.58 33.25
C VAL A 584 -5.63 -1.47 32.22
N ARG A 585 -5.78 -2.51 31.38
CA ARG A 585 -6.92 -2.64 30.46
C ARG A 585 -8.00 -3.47 31.12
N PHE A 586 -9.25 -3.02 30.99
CA PHE A 586 -10.41 -3.71 31.53
C PHE A 586 -11.04 -4.56 30.44
N GLN A 587 -11.47 -5.78 30.80
CA GLN A 587 -12.12 -6.69 29.86
C GLN A 587 -13.40 -7.30 30.45
N SER A 588 -14.38 -7.57 29.59
CA SER A 588 -15.62 -8.26 29.95
C SER A 588 -16.02 -9.24 28.85
N GLU A 589 -16.42 -10.45 29.24
CA GLU A 589 -17.06 -11.40 28.33
C GLU A 589 -18.58 -11.13 28.26
N TYR A 590 -19.14 -11.13 27.05
CA TYR A 590 -20.57 -10.98 26.78
C TYR A 590 -21.09 -12.16 25.94
N PRO A 591 -21.87 -13.09 26.53
CA PRO A 591 -22.28 -14.31 25.85
C PRO A 591 -23.35 -14.04 24.79
N ILE A 592 -23.17 -14.60 23.58
CA ILE A 592 -24.12 -14.43 22.46
C ILE A 592 -24.58 -15.75 21.84
N ASN A 593 -24.04 -16.88 22.29
CA ASN A 593 -24.34 -18.20 21.74
C ASN A 593 -25.85 -18.50 21.74
N ASP A 594 -26.51 -18.30 22.88
CA ASP A 594 -27.90 -18.73 23.09
C ASP A 594 -28.95 -17.72 22.56
N LEU A 595 -28.51 -16.65 21.90
CA LEU A 595 -29.42 -15.67 21.29
C LEU A 595 -30.10 -16.25 20.04
N PRO A 596 -31.35 -15.88 19.71
CA PRO A 596 -31.99 -16.29 18.46
C PRO A 596 -31.18 -15.86 17.22
N ASP A 597 -31.16 -16.65 16.16
CA ASP A 597 -30.32 -16.44 14.96
C ASP A 597 -30.47 -15.03 14.36
N ALA A 598 -31.70 -14.50 14.29
CA ALA A 598 -31.98 -13.16 13.78
C ALA A 598 -31.39 -12.03 14.66
N VAL A 599 -31.37 -12.23 15.98
CA VAL A 599 -30.78 -11.27 16.94
C VAL A 599 -29.27 -11.40 16.92
N ARG A 600 -28.76 -12.63 16.92
CA ARG A 600 -27.34 -12.95 16.88
C ARG A 600 -26.67 -12.40 15.62
N GLY A 601 -27.28 -12.60 14.44
CA GLY A 601 -26.78 -12.09 13.16
C GLY A 601 -26.72 -10.56 13.10
N LYS A 602 -27.69 -9.86 13.70
CA LYS A 602 -27.69 -8.40 13.78
C LYS A 602 -26.61 -7.86 14.72
N LEU A 603 -26.46 -8.47 15.90
CA LEU A 603 -25.41 -8.10 16.85
C LEU A 603 -23.99 -8.40 16.31
N GLN A 604 -23.85 -9.38 15.41
CA GLN A 604 -22.58 -9.72 14.75
C GLN A 604 -22.30 -8.90 13.48
N SER A 605 -23.20 -8.01 13.06
CA SER A 605 -22.97 -7.15 11.90
C SER A 605 -21.75 -6.25 12.13
N GLY A 606 -20.81 -6.25 11.19
CA GLY A 606 -19.61 -5.40 11.26
C GLY A 606 -19.92 -3.90 11.33
N ALA A 607 -21.06 -3.45 10.79
CA ALA A 607 -21.50 -2.05 10.95
C ALA A 607 -21.95 -1.75 12.39
N PHE A 608 -22.63 -2.71 13.03
CA PHE A 608 -23.14 -2.56 14.38
C PHE A 608 -22.03 -2.63 15.44
N MET A 609 -21.12 -3.60 15.32
CA MET A 609 -19.97 -3.73 16.23
C MET A 609 -19.08 -2.48 16.19
N ARG A 610 -18.88 -1.88 15.01
CA ARG A 610 -18.13 -0.62 14.84
C ARG A 610 -18.83 0.56 15.51
N SER A 611 -20.15 0.68 15.35
CA SER A 611 -20.94 1.73 16.00
C SER A 611 -20.83 1.70 17.53
N ILE A 612 -20.89 0.51 18.16
CA ILE A 612 -20.74 0.40 19.62
C ILE A 612 -19.29 0.68 20.04
N ALA A 613 -18.32 0.19 19.27
CA ALA A 613 -16.91 0.40 19.56
C ALA A 613 -16.54 1.89 19.55
N GLU A 614 -17.04 2.64 18.57
CA GLU A 614 -16.83 4.08 18.41
C GLU A 614 -17.55 4.90 19.49
N GLU A 615 -18.81 4.56 19.80
CA GLU A 615 -19.62 5.27 20.81
C GLU A 615 -19.09 5.07 22.24
N THR A 616 -18.44 3.94 22.53
CA THR A 616 -18.04 3.56 23.90
C THR A 616 -16.53 3.53 24.12
N GLU A 617 -15.75 3.88 23.09
CA GLU A 617 -14.27 3.78 23.10
C GLU A 617 -13.77 2.39 23.53
N THR A 618 -14.47 1.33 23.09
CA THR A 618 -14.11 -0.08 23.40
C THR A 618 -13.89 -0.90 22.14
N SER A 619 -13.12 -1.98 22.25
CA SER A 619 -12.96 -2.97 21.19
C SER A 619 -13.85 -4.18 21.45
N LEU A 620 -14.72 -4.52 20.48
CA LEU A 620 -15.56 -5.72 20.53
C LEU A 620 -14.96 -6.80 19.62
N ILE A 621 -14.45 -7.88 20.22
CA ILE A 621 -13.83 -8.99 19.49
C ILE A 621 -14.73 -10.23 19.58
N ARG A 622 -15.10 -10.80 18.44
CA ARG A 622 -15.84 -12.07 18.39
C ARG A 622 -14.90 -13.24 18.73
N LYS A 623 -15.20 -13.98 19.79
CA LYS A 623 -14.44 -15.17 20.21
C LYS A 623 -15.35 -16.38 20.46
N GLY A 624 -14.76 -17.57 20.45
CA GLY A 624 -15.49 -18.83 20.62
C GLY A 624 -16.15 -19.34 19.33
N VAL A 625 -16.81 -20.49 19.44
CA VAL A 625 -17.46 -21.19 18.32
C VAL A 625 -18.95 -21.30 18.61
N TYR A 626 -19.80 -21.09 17.60
CA TYR A 626 -21.25 -21.29 17.76
C TYR A 626 -21.55 -22.76 18.01
N PHE A 627 -22.31 -23.04 19.05
CA PHE A 627 -22.72 -24.39 19.43
C PHE A 627 -24.21 -24.41 19.78
N ASP A 628 -24.98 -25.29 19.13
CA ASP A 628 -26.39 -25.51 19.46
C ASP A 628 -26.61 -26.99 19.87
N PRO A 629 -27.00 -27.26 21.12
CA PRO A 629 -27.29 -28.62 21.61
C PRO A 629 -28.46 -29.31 20.90
N ARG A 630 -29.34 -28.57 20.21
CA ARG A 630 -30.59 -29.10 19.61
C ARG A 630 -30.40 -29.71 18.22
N TYR A 631 -29.33 -29.35 17.51
CA TYR A 631 -29.07 -29.88 16.16
C TYR A 631 -28.12 -31.07 16.23
N LYS A 632 -28.60 -32.25 15.84
CA LYS A 632 -27.83 -33.51 15.81
C LYS A 632 -26.55 -33.47 14.93
N HIS A 633 -26.44 -32.47 14.06
CA HIS A 633 -25.32 -32.23 13.14
C HIS A 633 -24.48 -30.97 13.49
N SER A 634 -24.74 -30.31 14.62
CA SER A 634 -23.85 -29.22 15.06
C SER A 634 -22.48 -29.78 15.46
N ARG A 635 -21.42 -29.04 15.13
CA ARG A 635 -20.03 -29.41 15.44
C ARG A 635 -19.91 -29.72 16.94
N ARG A 636 -19.56 -30.96 17.31
CA ARG A 636 -19.24 -31.31 18.70
C ARG A 636 -18.06 -30.45 19.16
N MET A 637 -18.26 -29.70 20.25
CA MET A 637 -17.24 -28.83 20.83
C MET A 637 -16.05 -29.69 21.30
N LYS A 638 -14.82 -29.33 20.89
CA LYS A 638 -13.62 -30.03 21.36
C LYS A 638 -13.30 -29.63 22.80
N GLU A 639 -12.59 -30.49 23.52
CA GLU A 639 -12.17 -30.23 24.90
C GLU A 639 -11.31 -28.95 24.97
N GLY A 640 -11.80 -27.92 25.68
CA GLY A 640 -11.16 -26.59 25.78
C GLY A 640 -11.75 -25.47 24.89
N GLU A 641 -12.65 -25.76 23.96
CA GLU A 641 -13.32 -24.71 23.15
C GLU A 641 -14.46 -24.03 23.96
N LYS A 642 -14.57 -22.69 23.90
CA LYS A 642 -15.64 -21.92 24.55
C LYS A 642 -16.81 -21.64 23.59
N PRO A 643 -18.08 -21.62 24.07
CA PRO A 643 -19.24 -21.18 23.30
C PRO A 643 -19.09 -19.72 22.85
N LEU A 644 -19.78 -19.33 21.78
CA LEU A 644 -19.64 -18.00 21.15
C LEU A 644 -19.95 -16.82 22.10
N TYR A 645 -19.03 -15.85 22.17
CA TYR A 645 -19.13 -14.64 22.99
C TYR A 645 -18.42 -13.44 22.34
N PHE A 646 -18.73 -12.23 22.81
CA PHE A 646 -17.92 -11.04 22.57
C PHE A 646 -16.97 -10.80 23.72
N LEU A 647 -15.70 -10.54 23.41
CA LEU A 647 -14.73 -9.99 24.35
C LEU A 647 -14.70 -8.48 24.16
N ILE A 648 -15.14 -7.74 25.18
CA ILE A 648 -15.14 -6.29 25.24
C ILE A 648 -13.85 -5.86 25.95
N VAL A 649 -13.04 -5.02 25.32
CA VAL A 649 -11.78 -4.50 25.90
C VAL A 649 -11.81 -2.97 25.88
N GLY A 650 -11.53 -2.33 27.01
CA GLY A 650 -11.57 -0.88 27.14
C GLY A 650 -10.46 -0.32 28.04
N LYS A 651 -10.16 0.97 27.87
CA LYS A 651 -9.15 1.70 28.66
C LYS A 651 -9.62 2.02 30.09
N SER A 652 -10.94 2.00 30.34
CA SER A 652 -11.54 2.20 31.67
C SER A 652 -12.65 1.17 31.94
N MET A 653 -12.94 0.93 33.22
CA MET A 653 -14.04 0.05 33.62
C MET A 653 -15.41 0.63 33.21
N GLU A 654 -15.52 1.95 33.14
CA GLU A 654 -16.73 2.66 32.72
C GLU A 654 -17.04 2.45 31.23
N ALA A 655 -16.03 2.52 30.37
CA ALA A 655 -16.16 2.25 28.93
C ALA A 655 -16.66 0.81 28.67
N VAL A 656 -16.09 -0.17 29.38
CA VAL A 656 -16.52 -1.59 29.27
C VAL A 656 -17.95 -1.79 29.77
N ARG A 657 -18.36 -1.10 30.84
CA ARG A 657 -19.75 -1.13 31.33
C ARG A 657 -20.72 -0.46 30.35
N ALA A 658 -20.34 0.67 29.76
CA ALA A 658 -21.16 1.37 28.76
C ALA A 658 -21.40 0.50 27.53
N ALA A 659 -20.36 -0.15 27.00
CA ALA A 659 -20.47 -1.10 25.90
C ALA A 659 -21.40 -2.28 26.22
N ARG A 660 -21.30 -2.82 27.44
CA ARG A 660 -22.15 -3.91 27.91
C ARG A 660 -23.63 -3.48 28.02
N ASN A 661 -23.89 -2.31 28.60
CA ASN A 661 -25.26 -1.78 28.73
C ASN A 661 -25.89 -1.54 27.36
N LYS A 662 -25.12 -1.01 26.40
CA LYS A 662 -25.59 -0.79 25.02
C LYS A 662 -25.93 -2.10 24.31
N LEU A 663 -25.10 -3.13 24.48
CA LEU A 663 -25.38 -4.47 23.96
C LEU A 663 -26.68 -5.04 24.56
N ASP A 664 -26.92 -4.84 25.86
CA ASP A 664 -28.14 -5.28 26.54
C ASP A 664 -29.39 -4.50 26.08
N GLU A 665 -29.30 -3.18 25.88
CA GLU A 665 -30.37 -2.35 25.33
C GLU A 665 -30.78 -2.81 23.94
N VAL A 666 -29.81 -2.98 23.03
CA VAL A 666 -30.09 -3.39 21.65
C VAL A 666 -30.59 -4.83 21.60
N LYS A 667 -30.03 -5.72 22.42
CA LYS A 667 -30.54 -7.10 22.57
C LYS A 667 -32.00 -7.10 23.02
N ALA A 668 -32.37 -6.28 24.01
CA ALA A 668 -33.74 -6.17 24.49
C ALA A 668 -34.68 -5.61 23.41
N GLU A 669 -34.25 -4.59 22.67
CA GLU A 669 -35.01 -4.02 21.56
C GLU A 669 -35.26 -5.08 20.46
N LEU A 670 -34.22 -5.81 20.04
CA LEU A 670 -34.31 -6.83 19.01
C LEU A 670 -35.19 -8.02 19.43
N LEU A 671 -35.09 -8.47 20.68
CA LEU A 671 -35.97 -9.51 21.22
C LEU A 671 -37.42 -9.04 21.31
N SER A 672 -37.67 -7.77 21.66
CA SER A 672 -39.02 -7.20 21.71
C SER A 672 -39.67 -7.11 20.32
N LYS A 673 -38.90 -6.72 19.29
CA LYS A 673 -39.34 -6.68 17.89
C LYS A 673 -39.68 -8.07 17.38
N GLN A 674 -38.87 -9.08 17.73
CA GLN A 674 -39.10 -10.47 17.34
C GLN A 674 -40.39 -11.05 17.94
N LYS A 675 -40.70 -10.72 19.21
CA LYS A 675 -41.98 -11.11 19.86
C LYS A 675 -43.20 -10.44 19.21
N LYS A 676 -43.10 -9.17 18.80
CA LYS A 676 -44.19 -8.45 18.11
C LYS A 676 -44.47 -9.02 16.71
N THR A 677 -43.44 -9.40 15.95
CA THR A 677 -43.63 -10.07 14.65
C THR A 677 -44.22 -11.47 14.78
N GLY A 678 -43.93 -12.20 15.87
CA GLY A 678 -44.51 -13.52 16.13
C GLY A 678 -45.99 -13.49 16.55
N SER A 679 -46.48 -12.39 17.18
CA SER A 679 -47.88 -12.28 17.60
C SER A 679 -48.83 -11.87 16.47
N VAL A 680 -48.34 -11.18 15.43
CA VAL A 680 -49.16 -10.77 14.27
C VAL A 680 -49.48 -11.96 13.36
N THR A 681 -48.62 -12.96 13.29
CA THR A 681 -48.84 -14.20 12.52
C THR A 681 -49.69 -15.25 13.25
N GLY A 682 -50.04 -15.04 14.52
CA GLY A 682 -50.85 -15.96 15.33
C GLY A 682 -52.34 -15.61 15.43
N ALA A 683 -52.78 -14.51 14.81
CA ALA A 683 -54.17 -14.04 14.84
C ALA A 683 -54.89 -14.23 13.49
N THR A 684 -54.57 -15.31 12.78
CA THR A 684 -55.36 -15.80 11.65
C THR A 684 -55.31 -17.33 11.66
N ILE A 685 -56.10 -17.91 12.56
CA ILE A 685 -56.60 -19.29 12.46
C ILE A 685 -58.12 -19.18 12.45
#